data_AF-A0A957DUE8-F1
#
_entry.id   AF-A0A957DUE8-F1
#
_cell.length_a   1.000
_cell.length_b   1.000
_cell.length_c   1.000
_cell.angle_alpha   90.00
_cell.angle_beta   90.00
_cell.angle_gamma   90.00
#
_symmetry.space_group_name_H-M   'P 1'
#
loop_
_entity.id
_entity.type
_entity.pdbx_description
1 polymer ?
#
loop_
_entity_poly.entity_id
_entity_poly.type
_entity_poly.pdbx_seq_one_letter_code
_entity_poly.pdbx_strand_id
1 'polypeptide(L)'
;MPSRFLSKAERKRLSRFPSEVSDNDCIVYFTLTPADLALIQQRRGDENYLGFALLLCSLRYLGHFPSNIHQSPKNVIKYVADQLKLSPTSLKEYAERKETRWEHYPIILEYLGFRRTKASDKKELVAWLGARALEHDRPTLLLQQACERLYQLRLVRPAITTMETLVADARRWAEQKTIEVLVDSLPKRVQKTLDTLLINDETRGISPVTWLRRYATGHSDKNILETLEKLAFIRQWDVVSWQTDELPPMRIQHLAQIARYTSTRSFKRKKPDGKRRAILVAFLIWAHEKTIDELIELFDLCLAEAFRKSKRELKEFQLQHMARMQEVVGYFREIGQVVTDGTVPDEAVRPNIYEQVPEETLQATLEDIELFFISGRKRTYLDFFDKRYSYFRRFTPSFLQALTFHNYADKDGLLEALDVLREMNASEDKLPATFEGVPVDFVSAQWRSRVLNRDGTVNRRDYEMCVLADLRDALRSGSIWLEGSRQYASLESYLIPKDRWKQLRQTYCEMVGIPADGKVQLEVKQAALEESLAQLDKRLPKNEFVRIENGELVLTPLDEEEAEIRKEHPLAKKIGSLLPPIQLGQLLAEVDAWTGFSQQLTHAGGSTSRIPDLATHLYAALVTQACNMTLIGMADLSEFSYEQLLWCTKWYIREETLQPATDVLVDFQYQQLLSQHWGSGTFSSSDGQRFAVARKTNMASPLPRYFGFGRGLNVVTWTSDQLSQYGIRVTPPRIRESTFTLDAILDNQTALNIKEHTTDTGGYTDIMFALFDLLGMQFSPRLRDIGDYTIYHIDTDIKYKRISPLLSKKPLKTDRFVEDWDEALRVAASLRMGWVTASTFISKLLAYPRQHKLTQVLIEYGRLIRSGFIPNYLDNQTNRRRILVQLNKGEEVHGLRDYLFFDNKGQIRKQQPDDLVNLVGCLNLVSNAITVWNTVYMQAAIDELIRQGESIEDSELVHLSPIRFQHINRYGRFRFDIGDDVASSGLRPLRSD
;
A
#
# COMPACT_ATOMS: atom_id res chain seq x y z
N MET A 1 -30.60 0.72 -9.12
CA MET A 1 -29.96 0.36 -7.83
C MET A 1 -31.05 0.16 -6.77
N PRO A 2 -30.91 -0.74 -5.79
CA PRO A 2 -31.87 -0.83 -4.69
C PRO A 2 -31.86 0.48 -3.88
N SER A 3 -33.04 1.03 -3.61
CA SER A 3 -33.21 2.24 -2.78
C SER A 3 -32.97 1.98 -1.29
N ARG A 4 -32.86 0.70 -0.92
CA ARG A 4 -32.74 0.20 0.45
C ARG A 4 -31.56 -0.75 0.50
N PHE A 5 -30.53 -0.39 1.25
CA PHE A 5 -29.31 -1.18 1.38
C PHE A 5 -29.05 -1.64 2.82
N LEU A 6 -29.74 -1.06 3.81
CA LEU A 6 -29.68 -1.50 5.20
C LEU A 6 -30.67 -2.64 5.46
N SER A 7 -30.25 -3.62 6.25
CA SER A 7 -31.10 -4.64 6.84
C SER A 7 -32.08 -4.03 7.87
N LYS A 8 -33.11 -4.81 8.25
CA LYS A 8 -34.06 -4.37 9.29
C LYS A 8 -33.38 -4.13 10.64
N ALA A 9 -32.38 -4.95 10.98
CA ALA A 9 -31.61 -4.82 12.21
C ALA A 9 -30.75 -3.55 12.22
N GLU A 10 -30.03 -3.26 11.12
CA GLU A 10 -29.19 -2.06 11.01
C GLU A 10 -30.02 -0.77 11.05
N ARG A 11 -31.18 -0.73 10.40
CA ARG A 11 -32.11 0.41 10.52
C ARG A 11 -32.52 0.66 11.96
N LYS A 12 -32.79 -0.41 12.71
CA LYS A 12 -33.19 -0.33 14.12
C LYS A 12 -32.04 0.19 14.98
N ARG A 13 -30.82 -0.30 14.75
CA ARG A 13 -29.58 0.15 15.40
C ARG A 13 -29.34 1.65 15.16
N LEU A 14 -29.41 2.10 13.91
CA LEU A 14 -29.12 3.48 13.52
C LEU A 14 -30.22 4.50 13.86
N SER A 15 -31.37 4.06 14.38
CA SER A 15 -32.52 4.91 14.71
C SER A 15 -32.79 5.02 16.23
N ARG A 16 -31.89 4.46 17.04
CA ARG A 16 -31.98 4.37 18.50
C ARG A 16 -30.61 4.64 19.10
N PHE A 17 -30.56 4.79 20.41
CA PHE A 17 -29.29 4.68 21.11
C PHE A 17 -28.67 3.29 20.89
N PRO A 18 -27.33 3.19 20.92
CA PRO A 18 -26.65 1.92 21.14
C PRO A 18 -27.23 1.21 22.38
N SER A 19 -27.12 -0.12 22.47
CA SER A 19 -27.60 -0.85 23.65
C SER A 19 -26.87 -0.44 24.93
N GLU A 20 -25.60 -0.07 24.80
CA GLU A 20 -24.74 0.47 25.85
C GLU A 20 -23.92 1.63 25.28
N VAL A 21 -23.73 2.68 26.08
CA VAL A 21 -22.87 3.83 25.76
C VAL A 21 -21.69 3.77 26.70
N SER A 22 -20.46 3.97 26.22
CA SER A 22 -19.29 3.89 27.09
C SER A 22 -19.34 4.95 28.20
N ASP A 23 -18.70 4.69 29.34
CA ASP A 23 -18.67 5.65 30.44
C ASP A 23 -17.96 6.95 30.04
N ASN A 24 -16.94 6.86 29.17
CA ASN A 24 -16.28 8.03 28.60
C ASN A 24 -17.24 8.86 27.73
N ASP A 25 -18.03 8.22 26.86
CA ASP A 25 -19.05 8.94 26.08
C ASP A 25 -20.13 9.55 26.98
N CYS A 26 -20.49 8.90 28.09
CA CYS A 26 -21.40 9.45 29.10
C CYS A 26 -20.84 10.76 29.68
N ILE A 27 -19.56 10.77 30.05
CA ILE A 27 -18.87 11.97 30.55
C ILE A 27 -18.83 13.06 29.49
N VAL A 28 -18.47 12.74 28.24
CA VAL A 28 -18.28 13.74 27.19
C VAL A 28 -19.59 14.35 26.69
N TYR A 29 -20.62 13.52 26.48
CA TYR A 29 -21.84 13.95 25.76
C TYR A 29 -23.08 14.08 26.64
N PHE A 30 -23.09 13.46 27.83
CA PHE A 30 -24.26 13.39 28.71
C PHE A 30 -24.07 14.12 30.06
N THR A 31 -22.92 14.77 30.26
CA THR A 31 -22.73 15.72 31.36
C THR A 31 -23.52 17.01 31.09
N LEU A 32 -24.35 17.40 32.05
CA LEU A 32 -25.18 18.60 32.01
C LEU A 32 -24.41 19.79 32.56
N THR A 33 -24.29 20.83 31.75
CA THR A 33 -23.69 22.10 32.17
C THR A 33 -24.67 22.91 33.03
N PRO A 34 -24.20 23.94 33.77
CA PRO A 34 -25.09 24.83 34.52
C PRO A 34 -26.17 25.48 33.66
N ALA A 35 -25.86 25.81 32.40
CA ALA A 35 -26.82 26.34 31.44
C ALA A 35 -27.87 25.29 31.03
N ASP A 36 -27.48 24.03 30.90
CA ASP A 36 -28.40 22.92 30.62
C ASP A 36 -29.41 22.75 31.76
N LEU A 37 -28.91 22.74 33.01
CA LEU A 37 -29.73 22.61 34.21
C LEU A 37 -30.75 23.76 34.31
N ALA A 38 -30.33 25.00 34.06
CA ALA A 38 -31.23 26.16 34.06
C ALA A 38 -32.33 26.04 32.99
N LEU A 39 -32.02 25.48 31.82
CA LEU A 39 -33.01 25.26 30.76
C LEU A 39 -33.98 24.11 31.10
N ILE A 40 -33.47 23.03 31.69
CA ILE A 40 -34.25 21.86 32.11
C ILE A 40 -35.25 22.26 33.21
N GLN A 41 -34.82 23.06 34.20
CA GLN A 41 -35.65 23.52 35.32
C GLN A 41 -36.85 24.41 34.91
N GLN A 42 -36.91 24.88 33.67
CA GLN A 42 -38.06 25.60 33.14
C GLN A 42 -39.24 24.68 32.77
N ARG A 43 -39.04 23.36 32.74
CA ARG A 43 -40.12 22.38 32.55
C ARG A 43 -40.86 22.13 33.87
N ARG A 44 -41.94 21.36 33.86
CA ARG A 44 -42.69 21.00 35.08
C ARG A 44 -42.79 19.48 35.17
N GLY A 45 -42.44 18.92 36.33
CA GLY A 45 -42.48 17.48 36.60
C GLY A 45 -41.13 16.78 36.37
N ASP A 46 -40.82 15.84 37.24
CA ASP A 46 -39.57 15.07 37.25
C ASP A 46 -39.40 14.24 35.97
N GLU A 47 -40.52 13.74 35.43
CA GLU A 47 -40.59 13.04 34.16
C GLU A 47 -40.16 13.92 32.99
N ASN A 48 -40.55 15.20 33.00
CA ASN A 48 -40.18 16.16 31.97
C ASN A 48 -38.76 16.67 32.13
N TYR A 49 -38.24 16.78 33.35
CA TYR A 49 -36.83 17.09 33.57
C TYR A 49 -35.92 16.02 32.98
N LEU A 50 -36.14 14.75 33.35
CA LEU A 50 -35.32 13.64 32.88
C LEU A 50 -35.50 13.41 31.37
N GLY A 51 -36.74 13.45 30.88
CA GLY A 51 -37.03 13.27 29.46
C GLY A 51 -36.48 14.38 28.56
N PHE A 52 -36.54 15.65 29.00
CA PHE A 52 -35.96 16.77 28.27
C PHE A 52 -34.43 16.69 28.25
N ALA A 53 -33.81 16.39 29.39
CA ALA A 53 -32.36 16.23 29.49
C ALA A 53 -31.85 15.12 28.56
N LEU A 54 -32.52 13.96 28.55
CA LEU A 54 -32.16 12.86 27.65
C LEU A 54 -32.34 13.23 26.17
N LEU A 55 -33.37 13.99 25.80
CA LEU A 55 -33.51 14.47 24.42
C LEU A 55 -32.39 15.44 24.04
N LEU A 56 -32.02 16.34 24.94
CA LEU A 56 -30.92 17.29 24.74
C LEU A 56 -29.59 16.57 24.54
N CYS A 57 -29.25 15.63 25.43
CA CYS A 57 -28.03 14.82 25.30
C CYS A 57 -28.09 13.89 24.07
N SER A 58 -29.27 13.37 23.72
CA SER A 58 -29.42 12.54 22.51
C SER A 58 -29.07 13.29 21.23
N LEU A 59 -29.42 14.57 21.12
CA LEU A 59 -29.07 15.37 19.94
C LEU A 59 -27.57 15.66 19.89
N ARG A 60 -26.93 15.91 21.05
CA ARG A 60 -25.47 16.08 21.15
C ARG A 60 -24.70 14.84 20.72
N TYR A 61 -25.14 13.67 21.16
CA TYR A 61 -24.47 12.40 20.92
C TYR A 61 -24.79 11.82 19.54
N LEU A 62 -26.07 11.72 19.17
CA LEU A 62 -26.54 11.01 17.98
C LEU A 62 -26.78 11.90 16.76
N GLY A 63 -26.80 13.22 16.92
CA GLY A 63 -27.19 14.16 15.86
C GLY A 63 -28.67 14.07 15.42
N HIS A 64 -29.50 13.33 16.15
CA HIS A 64 -30.94 13.24 15.93
C HIS A 64 -31.68 12.84 17.21
N PHE A 65 -33.00 13.04 17.20
CA PHE A 65 -33.86 12.56 18.27
C PHE A 65 -34.22 11.08 18.07
N PRO A 66 -34.01 10.21 19.08
CA PRO A 66 -34.32 8.79 18.98
C PRO A 66 -35.83 8.57 18.85
N SER A 67 -36.21 7.55 18.07
CA SER A 67 -37.62 7.20 17.85
C SER A 67 -38.36 6.84 19.14
N ASN A 68 -37.67 6.21 20.09
CA ASN A 68 -38.19 5.88 21.42
C ASN A 68 -37.15 6.20 22.51
N ILE A 69 -37.40 7.26 23.28
CA ILE A 69 -36.53 7.71 24.36
C ILE A 69 -36.55 6.77 25.58
N HIS A 70 -37.63 6.02 25.79
CA HIS A 70 -37.73 5.04 26.89
C HIS A 70 -36.82 3.82 26.69
N GLN A 71 -36.26 3.67 25.49
CA GLN A 71 -35.28 2.63 25.16
C GLN A 71 -33.84 3.15 25.19
N SER A 72 -33.60 4.27 25.89
CA SER A 72 -32.24 4.74 26.16
C SER A 72 -31.51 3.76 27.08
N PRO A 73 -30.18 3.64 26.99
CA PRO A 73 -29.38 2.75 27.83
C PRO A 73 -29.57 3.03 29.31
N LYS A 74 -29.61 1.98 30.12
CA LYS A 74 -29.82 2.11 31.57
C LYS A 74 -28.74 2.96 32.24
N ASN A 75 -27.48 2.82 31.80
CA ASN A 75 -26.36 3.59 32.32
C ASN A 75 -26.50 5.09 31.98
N VAL A 76 -26.91 5.45 30.76
CA VAL A 76 -27.19 6.84 30.37
C VAL A 76 -28.36 7.42 31.18
N ILE A 77 -29.46 6.68 31.33
CA ILE A 77 -30.61 7.14 32.13
C ILE A 77 -30.18 7.39 33.57
N LYS A 78 -29.45 6.45 34.17
CA LYS A 78 -28.92 6.59 35.53
C LYS A 78 -27.99 7.80 35.66
N TYR A 79 -27.03 7.92 34.74
CA TYR A 79 -26.03 9.01 34.74
C TYR A 79 -26.67 10.40 34.66
N VAL A 80 -27.69 10.57 33.81
CA VAL A 80 -28.41 11.86 33.70
C VAL A 80 -29.36 12.08 34.89
N ALA A 81 -30.00 11.02 35.40
CA ALA A 81 -30.89 11.11 36.56
C ALA A 81 -30.12 11.48 37.84
N ASP A 82 -28.93 10.92 38.05
CA ASP A 82 -28.06 11.22 39.20
C ASP A 82 -27.65 12.70 39.22
N GLN A 83 -27.33 13.29 38.06
CA GLN A 83 -27.02 14.73 37.93
C GLN A 83 -28.23 15.62 38.26
N LEU A 84 -29.44 15.18 37.93
CA LEU A 84 -30.68 15.88 38.23
C LEU A 84 -31.23 15.60 39.64
N LYS A 85 -30.63 14.66 40.38
CA LYS A 85 -31.12 14.14 41.67
C LYS A 85 -32.53 13.54 41.58
N LEU A 86 -32.82 12.83 40.49
CA LEU A 86 -34.12 12.21 40.21
C LEU A 86 -34.02 10.69 40.17
N SER A 87 -35.16 10.00 40.29
CA SER A 87 -35.21 8.56 40.06
C SER A 87 -35.18 8.23 38.55
N PRO A 88 -34.37 7.26 38.09
CA PRO A 88 -34.43 6.74 36.72
C PRO A 88 -35.83 6.26 36.29
N THR A 89 -36.70 5.90 37.25
CA THR A 89 -38.07 5.44 36.97
C THR A 89 -39.00 6.55 36.50
N SER A 90 -38.70 7.82 36.79
CA SER A 90 -39.53 8.97 36.39
C SER A 90 -39.64 9.10 34.88
N LEU A 91 -38.72 8.52 34.09
CA LEU A 91 -38.80 8.49 32.64
C LEU A 91 -40.03 7.71 32.10
N LYS A 92 -40.65 6.83 32.89
CA LYS A 92 -41.81 6.04 32.45
C LYS A 92 -43.01 6.91 32.07
N GLU A 93 -43.22 8.00 32.80
CA GLU A 93 -44.35 8.92 32.65
C GLU A 93 -44.06 10.03 31.63
N TYR A 94 -42.83 10.08 31.10
CA TYR A 94 -42.43 11.11 30.16
C TYR A 94 -43.14 10.99 28.81
N ALA A 95 -43.75 12.09 28.35
CA ALA A 95 -44.40 12.17 27.04
C ALA A 95 -45.54 11.13 26.81
N GLU A 96 -46.30 10.79 27.87
CA GLU A 96 -47.60 10.12 27.73
C GLU A 96 -48.53 10.89 26.78
N ARG A 97 -48.51 12.22 26.90
CA ARG A 97 -49.06 13.15 25.92
C ARG A 97 -48.04 13.37 24.80
N LYS A 98 -48.40 13.00 23.56
CA LYS A 98 -47.48 13.12 22.40
C LYS A 98 -47.03 14.56 22.16
N GLU A 99 -47.87 15.54 22.44
CA GLU A 99 -47.62 16.98 22.26
C GLU A 99 -46.41 17.48 23.07
N THR A 100 -46.16 16.94 24.27
CA THR A 100 -45.04 17.33 25.14
C THR A 100 -43.68 17.19 24.45
N ARG A 101 -43.50 16.11 23.67
CA ARG A 101 -42.26 15.89 22.91
C ARG A 101 -42.11 16.90 21.77
N TRP A 102 -43.22 17.26 21.11
CA TRP A 102 -43.22 18.23 20.02
C TRP A 102 -42.93 19.65 20.49
N GLU A 103 -43.32 19.99 21.73
CA GLU A 103 -43.00 21.26 22.39
C GLU A 103 -41.53 21.33 22.83
N HIS A 104 -40.94 20.21 23.28
CA HIS A 104 -39.54 20.17 23.73
C HIS A 104 -38.52 20.27 22.59
N TYR A 105 -38.81 19.67 21.43
CA TYR A 105 -37.91 19.69 20.27
C TYR A 105 -37.43 21.09 19.83
N PRO A 106 -38.32 22.08 19.54
CA PRO A 106 -37.88 23.40 19.09
C PRO A 106 -36.98 24.10 20.11
N ILE A 107 -37.25 23.96 21.40
CA ILE A 107 -36.46 24.57 22.48
C ILE A 107 -35.04 24.00 22.51
N ILE A 108 -34.90 22.67 22.42
CA ILE A 108 -33.60 22.00 22.39
C ILE A 108 -32.80 22.37 21.14
N LEU A 109 -33.49 22.49 20.00
CA LEU A 109 -32.87 22.87 18.74
C LEU A 109 -32.27 24.28 18.79
N GLU A 110 -33.05 25.25 19.25
CA GLU A 110 -32.60 26.63 19.42
C GLU A 110 -31.40 26.72 20.37
N TYR A 111 -31.48 26.05 21.52
CA TYR A 111 -30.41 26.06 22.52
C TYR A 111 -29.10 25.44 22.04
N LEU A 112 -29.14 24.34 21.29
CA LEU A 112 -27.94 23.68 20.77
C LEU A 112 -27.47 24.25 19.40
N GLY A 113 -28.15 25.27 18.88
CA GLY A 113 -27.89 25.84 17.56
C GLY A 113 -28.20 24.90 16.39
N PHE A 114 -29.03 23.89 16.62
CA PHE A 114 -29.46 22.95 15.58
C PHE A 114 -30.72 23.43 14.88
N ARG A 115 -30.89 23.04 13.61
CA ARG A 115 -32.15 23.24 12.88
C ARG A 115 -32.61 21.98 12.16
N ARG A 116 -33.92 21.86 11.94
CA ARG A 116 -34.47 20.76 11.12
C ARG A 116 -34.02 20.92 9.67
N THR A 117 -33.72 19.79 9.02
CA THR A 117 -33.39 19.76 7.59
C THR A 117 -34.57 20.17 6.72
N LYS A 118 -34.36 21.16 5.84
CA LYS A 118 -35.29 21.62 4.80
C LYS A 118 -35.07 20.85 3.49
N ALA A 119 -35.93 21.11 2.51
CA ALA A 119 -35.77 20.52 1.17
C ALA A 119 -34.51 21.02 0.45
N SER A 120 -34.11 22.29 0.64
CA SER A 120 -32.87 22.84 0.09
C SER A 120 -31.64 22.12 0.63
N ASP A 121 -31.55 21.91 1.94
CA ASP A 121 -30.42 21.21 2.58
C ASP A 121 -30.28 19.78 2.06
N LYS A 122 -31.41 19.10 1.82
CA LYS A 122 -31.40 17.74 1.24
C LYS A 122 -30.85 17.75 -0.18
N LYS A 123 -31.17 18.76 -0.99
CA LYS A 123 -30.62 18.91 -2.35
C LYS A 123 -29.11 19.19 -2.30
N GLU A 124 -28.68 20.11 -1.45
CA GLU A 124 -27.26 20.41 -1.24
C GLU A 124 -26.48 19.18 -0.73
N LEU A 125 -27.06 18.43 0.21
CA LEU A 125 -26.48 17.19 0.70
C LEU A 125 -26.38 16.13 -0.40
N VAL A 126 -27.39 15.98 -1.26
CA VAL A 126 -27.33 15.06 -2.40
C VAL A 126 -26.27 15.49 -3.42
N ALA A 127 -26.12 16.79 -3.69
CA ALA A 127 -25.07 17.29 -4.57
C ALA A 127 -23.67 17.02 -3.98
N TRP A 128 -23.48 17.30 -2.69
CA TRP A 128 -22.24 17.04 -1.96
C TRP A 128 -21.92 15.53 -1.90
N LEU A 129 -22.91 14.70 -1.55
CA LEU A 129 -22.78 13.24 -1.58
C LEU A 129 -22.57 12.69 -2.99
N GLY A 130 -23.11 13.36 -4.01
CA GLY A 130 -22.93 13.00 -5.41
C GLY A 130 -21.46 13.10 -5.82
N ALA A 131 -20.80 14.21 -5.45
CA ALA A 131 -19.37 14.38 -5.65
C ALA A 131 -18.55 13.28 -4.93
N ARG A 132 -18.92 12.93 -3.69
CA ARG A 132 -18.28 11.84 -2.94
C ARG A 132 -18.58 10.46 -3.53
N ALA A 133 -19.78 10.24 -4.07
CA ALA A 133 -20.18 8.99 -4.70
C ALA A 133 -19.45 8.75 -6.04
N LEU A 134 -18.94 9.80 -6.69
CA LEU A 134 -18.02 9.66 -7.81
C LEU A 134 -16.65 9.14 -7.35
N GLU A 135 -16.20 9.44 -6.13
CA GLU A 135 -14.95 8.93 -5.55
C GLU A 135 -15.15 7.51 -5.01
N HIS A 136 -16.17 7.29 -4.17
CA HIS A 136 -16.49 6.02 -3.52
C HIS A 136 -18.01 5.76 -3.48
N ASP A 137 -18.49 4.72 -4.17
CA ASP A 137 -19.94 4.46 -4.29
C ASP A 137 -20.51 3.50 -3.22
N ARG A 138 -19.74 3.23 -2.15
CA ARG A 138 -20.16 2.36 -1.04
C ARG A 138 -21.28 3.05 -0.23
N PRO A 139 -22.48 2.46 -0.15
CA PRO A 139 -23.64 3.14 0.43
C PRO A 139 -23.53 3.37 1.94
N THR A 140 -22.82 2.50 2.68
CA THR A 140 -22.61 2.66 4.13
C THR A 140 -21.65 3.81 4.45
N LEU A 141 -20.57 3.96 3.68
CA LEU A 141 -19.64 5.08 3.81
C LEU A 141 -20.32 6.42 3.53
N LEU A 142 -21.06 6.50 2.42
CA LEU A 142 -21.82 7.71 2.07
C LEU A 142 -22.86 8.07 3.15
N LEU A 143 -23.46 7.07 3.80
CA LEU A 143 -24.38 7.29 4.91
C LEU A 143 -23.68 7.87 6.14
N GLN A 144 -22.50 7.36 6.49
CA GLN A 144 -21.70 7.88 7.60
C GLN A 144 -21.29 9.33 7.34
N GLN A 145 -20.69 9.59 6.17
CA GLN A 145 -20.30 10.93 5.74
C GLN A 145 -21.49 11.90 5.73
N ALA A 146 -22.67 11.44 5.32
CA ALA A 146 -23.89 12.23 5.39
C ALA A 146 -24.28 12.58 6.83
N CYS A 147 -24.16 11.64 7.77
CA CYS A 147 -24.44 11.89 9.18
C CYS A 147 -23.46 12.90 9.78
N GLU A 148 -22.16 12.72 9.54
CA GLU A 148 -21.11 13.64 10.02
C GLU A 148 -21.29 15.04 9.44
N ARG A 149 -21.57 15.15 8.13
CA ARG A 149 -21.79 16.44 7.47
C ARG A 149 -23.00 17.17 8.04
N LEU A 150 -24.11 16.45 8.28
CA LEU A 150 -25.29 17.03 8.90
C LEU A 150 -25.00 17.51 10.33
N TYR A 151 -24.23 16.74 11.10
CA TYR A 151 -23.81 17.12 12.44
C TYR A 151 -22.95 18.39 12.45
N GLN A 152 -21.94 18.46 11.57
CA GLN A 152 -21.07 19.65 11.41
C GLN A 152 -21.85 20.91 11.04
N LEU A 153 -22.87 20.78 10.17
CA LEU A 153 -23.75 21.87 9.75
C LEU A 153 -24.83 22.20 10.78
N ARG A 154 -24.83 21.54 11.95
CA ARG A 154 -25.87 21.65 13.00
C ARG A 154 -27.27 21.39 12.45
N LEU A 155 -27.40 20.38 11.59
CA LEU A 155 -28.67 19.92 11.02
C LEU A 155 -29.10 18.62 11.66
N VAL A 156 -30.36 18.55 12.09
CA VAL A 156 -30.93 17.32 12.65
C VAL A 156 -30.98 16.26 11.56
N ARG A 157 -30.35 15.11 11.77
CA ARG A 157 -30.37 14.02 10.79
C ARG A 157 -31.81 13.55 10.53
N PRO A 158 -32.25 13.45 9.26
CA PRO A 158 -33.53 12.85 8.88
C PRO A 158 -33.68 11.39 9.34
N ALA A 159 -34.90 10.86 9.20
CA ALA A 159 -35.16 9.44 9.41
C ALA A 159 -34.26 8.58 8.51
N ILE A 160 -33.86 7.40 9.00
CA ILE A 160 -32.89 6.54 8.30
C ILE A 160 -33.34 6.14 6.89
N THR A 161 -34.65 5.99 6.67
CA THR A 161 -35.22 5.68 5.35
C THR A 161 -35.08 6.85 4.37
N THR A 162 -35.18 8.09 4.87
CA THR A 162 -34.86 9.28 4.07
C THR A 162 -33.36 9.32 3.76
N MET A 163 -32.51 9.01 4.74
CA MET A 163 -31.06 8.93 4.51
C MET A 163 -30.68 7.88 3.45
N GLU A 164 -31.28 6.68 3.49
CA GLU A 164 -31.10 5.67 2.44
C GLU A 164 -31.51 6.19 1.07
N THR A 165 -32.59 6.97 0.99
CA THR A 165 -33.07 7.58 -0.25
C THR A 165 -32.10 8.62 -0.77
N LEU A 166 -31.60 9.53 0.10
CA LEU A 166 -30.62 10.56 -0.28
C LEU A 166 -29.31 9.94 -0.78
N VAL A 167 -28.81 8.90 -0.12
CA VAL A 167 -27.63 8.15 -0.56
C VAL A 167 -27.91 7.45 -1.90
N ALA A 168 -29.09 6.84 -2.06
CA ALA A 168 -29.47 6.20 -3.32
C ALA A 168 -29.66 7.19 -4.48
N ASP A 169 -30.12 8.42 -4.20
CA ASP A 169 -30.22 9.52 -5.16
C ASP A 169 -28.82 10.00 -5.57
N ALA A 170 -27.93 10.25 -4.61
CA ALA A 170 -26.54 10.66 -4.86
C ALA A 170 -25.79 9.62 -5.71
N ARG A 171 -25.93 8.33 -5.40
CA ARG A 171 -25.33 7.22 -6.18
C ARG A 171 -25.90 7.13 -7.59
N ARG A 172 -27.21 7.35 -7.76
CA ARG A 172 -27.85 7.39 -9.09
C ARG A 172 -27.34 8.57 -9.91
N TRP A 173 -27.20 9.74 -9.28
CA TRP A 173 -26.61 10.90 -9.92
C TRP A 173 -25.17 10.63 -10.36
N ALA A 174 -24.33 10.07 -9.48
CA ALA A 174 -22.95 9.71 -9.80
C ALA A 174 -22.87 8.66 -10.92
N GLU A 175 -23.74 7.65 -10.92
CA GLU A 175 -23.86 6.66 -11.99
C GLU A 175 -24.25 7.30 -13.32
N GLN A 176 -25.25 8.18 -13.33
CA GLN A 176 -25.67 8.89 -14.55
C GLN A 176 -24.56 9.79 -15.07
N LYS A 177 -23.90 10.57 -14.19
CA LYS A 177 -22.78 11.42 -14.56
C LYS A 177 -21.60 10.62 -15.12
N THR A 178 -21.35 9.43 -14.57
CA THR A 178 -20.34 8.50 -15.11
C THR A 178 -20.67 8.05 -16.53
N ILE A 179 -21.95 7.73 -16.82
CA ILE A 179 -22.40 7.33 -18.16
C ILE A 179 -22.33 8.50 -19.14
N GLU A 180 -22.76 9.68 -18.71
CA GLU A 180 -22.72 10.92 -19.51
C GLU A 180 -21.29 11.20 -19.98
N VAL A 181 -20.32 11.19 -19.05
CA VAL A 181 -18.92 11.51 -19.35
C VAL A 181 -18.22 10.39 -20.14
N LEU A 182 -18.44 9.11 -19.81
CA LEU A 182 -17.68 8.00 -20.44
C LEU A 182 -18.35 7.42 -21.69
N VAL A 183 -19.66 7.54 -21.85
CA VAL A 183 -20.39 6.86 -22.93
C VAL A 183 -21.06 7.86 -23.84
N ASP A 184 -21.82 8.81 -23.30
CA ASP A 184 -22.62 9.72 -24.11
C ASP A 184 -21.75 10.75 -24.86
N SER A 185 -20.57 11.07 -24.34
CA SER A 185 -19.53 11.87 -24.99
C SER A 185 -18.90 11.19 -26.22
N LEU A 186 -18.98 9.85 -26.32
CA LEU A 186 -18.32 9.09 -27.38
C LEU A 186 -19.12 9.09 -28.69
N PRO A 187 -18.45 8.98 -29.86
CA PRO A 187 -19.15 8.84 -31.14
C PRO A 187 -20.11 7.65 -31.14
N LYS A 188 -21.33 7.82 -31.70
CA LYS A 188 -22.36 6.76 -31.77
C LYS A 188 -21.87 5.45 -32.41
N ARG A 189 -20.90 5.53 -33.33
CA ARG A 189 -20.24 4.35 -33.91
C ARG A 189 -19.51 3.53 -32.85
N VAL A 190 -18.68 4.19 -32.03
CA VAL A 190 -17.91 3.57 -30.93
C VAL A 190 -18.86 2.96 -29.90
N GLN A 191 -19.90 3.69 -29.49
CA GLN A 191 -20.89 3.19 -28.54
C GLN A 191 -21.55 1.87 -29.00
N LYS A 192 -21.81 1.72 -30.30
CA LYS A 192 -22.41 0.49 -30.88
C LYS A 192 -21.42 -0.66 -30.98
N THR A 193 -20.13 -0.37 -31.16
CA THR A 193 -19.10 -1.41 -31.33
C THR A 193 -18.49 -1.87 -30.01
N LEU A 194 -18.57 -1.13 -28.91
CA LEU A 194 -17.99 -1.54 -27.60
C LEU A 194 -18.36 -2.97 -27.18
N ASP A 195 -19.60 -3.40 -27.46
CA ASP A 195 -20.07 -4.74 -27.09
C ASP A 195 -19.37 -5.87 -27.87
N THR A 196 -18.68 -5.58 -28.99
CA THR A 196 -17.90 -6.58 -29.74
C THR A 196 -16.67 -7.07 -28.96
N LEU A 197 -16.16 -6.27 -28.01
CA LEU A 197 -15.06 -6.66 -27.12
C LEU A 197 -15.39 -7.89 -26.25
N LEU A 198 -16.68 -8.20 -26.10
CA LEU A 198 -17.20 -9.33 -25.32
C LEU A 198 -17.46 -10.58 -26.17
N ILE A 199 -17.25 -10.51 -27.48
CA ILE A 199 -17.44 -11.61 -28.42
C ILE A 199 -16.07 -12.29 -28.63
N ASN A 200 -16.06 -13.62 -28.72
CA ASN A 200 -14.82 -14.35 -28.97
C ASN A 200 -14.33 -14.03 -30.38
N ASP A 201 -13.05 -13.76 -30.48
CA ASP A 201 -12.36 -13.55 -31.75
C ASP A 201 -12.10 -14.92 -32.40
N GLU A 202 -12.41 -15.06 -33.70
CA GLU A 202 -12.25 -16.31 -34.45
C GLU A 202 -10.79 -16.76 -34.57
N THR A 203 -9.85 -15.82 -34.63
CA THR A 203 -8.40 -16.11 -34.72
C THR A 203 -7.79 -16.46 -33.36
N ARG A 204 -8.22 -15.78 -32.29
CA ARG A 204 -7.64 -15.94 -30.94
C ARG A 204 -8.35 -16.98 -30.07
N GLY A 205 -9.59 -17.35 -30.41
CA GLY A 205 -10.43 -18.28 -29.64
C GLY A 205 -10.93 -17.74 -28.28
N ILE A 206 -10.58 -16.50 -27.94
CA ILE A 206 -10.98 -15.80 -26.70
C ILE A 206 -11.46 -14.39 -27.05
N SER A 207 -12.24 -13.78 -26.15
CA SER A 207 -12.67 -12.39 -26.35
C SER A 207 -11.52 -11.39 -26.23
N PRO A 208 -11.56 -10.24 -26.94
CA PRO A 208 -10.59 -9.16 -26.79
C PRO A 208 -10.41 -8.73 -25.33
N VAL A 209 -11.49 -8.60 -24.56
CA VAL A 209 -11.40 -8.26 -23.13
C VAL A 209 -10.62 -9.32 -22.33
N THR A 210 -10.81 -10.61 -22.61
CA THR A 210 -10.04 -11.67 -21.93
C THR A 210 -8.57 -11.66 -22.32
N TRP A 211 -8.26 -11.35 -23.58
CA TRP A 211 -6.89 -11.24 -24.07
C TRP A 211 -6.16 -10.05 -23.44
N LEU A 212 -6.79 -8.88 -23.41
CA LEU A 212 -6.23 -7.65 -22.83
C LEU A 212 -5.98 -7.74 -21.31
N ARG A 213 -6.66 -8.65 -20.60
CA ARG A 213 -6.42 -8.89 -19.15
C ARG A 213 -5.18 -9.73 -18.87
N ARG A 214 -4.67 -10.48 -19.85
CA ARG A 214 -3.55 -11.40 -19.63
C ARG A 214 -2.24 -10.65 -19.72
N TYR A 215 -1.53 -10.59 -18.61
CA TYR A 215 -0.17 -10.06 -18.55
C TYR A 215 0.85 -11.10 -19.00
N ALA A 216 1.95 -10.60 -19.55
CA ALA A 216 3.13 -11.39 -19.85
C ALA A 216 3.68 -12.00 -18.55
N THR A 217 3.96 -13.31 -18.61
CA THR A 217 4.53 -14.05 -17.47
C THR A 217 6.07 -14.06 -17.48
N GLY A 218 6.66 -13.50 -18.54
CA GLY A 218 8.10 -13.35 -18.72
C GLY A 218 8.41 -12.20 -19.68
N HIS A 219 9.70 -12.01 -19.98
CA HIS A 219 10.24 -10.90 -20.76
C HIS A 219 10.99 -11.42 -22.00
N SER A 220 10.33 -12.24 -22.83
CA SER A 220 10.89 -12.62 -24.14
C SER A 220 10.53 -11.58 -25.21
N ASP A 221 11.21 -11.65 -26.36
CA ASP A 221 10.87 -10.86 -27.56
C ASP A 221 9.40 -11.11 -27.97
N LYS A 222 8.95 -12.37 -27.91
CA LYS A 222 7.54 -12.72 -28.17
C LYS A 222 6.56 -12.04 -27.22
N ASN A 223 6.91 -11.91 -25.93
CA ASN A 223 6.05 -11.23 -24.96
C ASN A 223 5.93 -9.73 -25.25
N ILE A 224 7.03 -9.08 -25.65
CA ILE A 224 7.00 -7.67 -26.03
C ILE A 224 6.15 -7.47 -27.30
N LEU A 225 6.35 -8.31 -28.32
CA LEU A 225 5.59 -8.22 -29.57
C LEU A 225 4.08 -8.45 -29.36
N GLU A 226 3.69 -9.43 -28.53
CA GLU A 226 2.28 -9.63 -28.16
C GLU A 226 1.71 -8.41 -27.41
N THR A 227 2.50 -7.77 -26.55
CA THR A 227 2.06 -6.59 -25.80
C THR A 227 1.96 -5.36 -26.72
N LEU A 228 2.82 -5.23 -27.73
CA LEU A 228 2.71 -4.22 -28.78
C LEU A 228 1.46 -4.44 -29.63
N GLU A 229 1.10 -5.69 -29.93
CA GLU A 229 -0.15 -6.03 -30.61
C GLU A 229 -1.38 -5.59 -29.80
N LYS A 230 -1.36 -5.78 -28.48
CA LYS A 230 -2.41 -5.28 -27.57
C LYS A 230 -2.52 -3.76 -27.64
N LEU A 231 -1.39 -3.05 -27.59
CA LEU A 231 -1.38 -1.58 -27.67
C LEU A 231 -1.95 -1.09 -29.00
N ALA A 232 -1.53 -1.70 -30.11
CA ALA A 232 -2.04 -1.39 -31.45
C ALA A 232 -3.56 -1.63 -31.53
N PHE A 233 -4.06 -2.74 -30.99
CA PHE A 233 -5.49 -3.02 -30.92
C PHE A 233 -6.26 -1.96 -30.11
N ILE A 234 -5.75 -1.56 -28.95
CA ILE A 234 -6.40 -0.55 -28.10
C ILE A 234 -6.45 0.80 -28.81
N ARG A 235 -5.36 1.21 -29.48
CA ARG A 235 -5.29 2.50 -30.18
C ARG A 235 -6.25 2.62 -31.37
N GLN A 236 -6.73 1.52 -31.95
CA GLN A 236 -7.79 1.56 -32.96
C GLN A 236 -9.10 2.17 -32.44
N TRP A 237 -9.28 2.23 -31.11
CA TRP A 237 -10.43 2.85 -30.45
C TRP A 237 -10.25 4.34 -30.17
N ASP A 238 -9.06 4.89 -30.44
CA ASP A 238 -8.71 6.30 -30.17
C ASP A 238 -8.96 6.71 -28.71
N VAL A 239 -8.57 5.83 -27.77
CA VAL A 239 -8.84 5.97 -26.33
C VAL A 239 -8.28 7.27 -25.74
N VAL A 240 -7.19 7.79 -26.30
CA VAL A 240 -6.50 9.00 -25.84
C VAL A 240 -7.33 10.27 -26.04
N SER A 241 -8.22 10.29 -27.05
CA SER A 241 -9.07 11.45 -27.32
C SER A 241 -10.31 11.53 -26.43
N TRP A 242 -10.56 10.53 -25.59
CA TRP A 242 -11.77 10.46 -24.78
C TRP A 242 -11.67 11.38 -23.55
N GLN A 243 -12.57 12.34 -23.46
CA GLN A 243 -12.61 13.30 -22.37
C GLN A 243 -13.05 12.64 -21.05
N THR A 244 -12.24 12.79 -20.01
CA THR A 244 -12.50 12.19 -18.69
C THR A 244 -12.36 13.15 -17.51
N ASP A 245 -12.02 14.41 -17.76
CA ASP A 245 -11.62 15.39 -16.72
C ASP A 245 -12.72 15.71 -15.70
N GLU A 246 -13.98 15.48 -16.07
CA GLU A 246 -15.12 15.67 -15.17
C GLU A 246 -15.29 14.55 -14.14
N LEU A 247 -14.57 13.43 -14.29
CA LEU A 247 -14.59 12.32 -13.35
C LEU A 247 -13.29 12.23 -12.53
N PRO A 248 -13.36 11.94 -11.23
CA PRO A 248 -12.18 11.57 -10.46
C PRO A 248 -11.48 10.35 -11.08
N PRO A 249 -10.13 10.33 -11.21
CA PRO A 249 -9.40 9.18 -11.77
C PRO A 249 -9.71 7.85 -11.07
N MET A 250 -9.96 7.88 -9.76
CA MET A 250 -10.33 6.71 -8.97
C MET A 250 -11.64 6.06 -9.44
N ARG A 251 -12.59 6.84 -9.98
CA ARG A 251 -13.84 6.32 -10.53
C ARG A 251 -13.61 5.43 -11.74
N ILE A 252 -12.73 5.87 -12.63
CA ILE A 252 -12.36 5.14 -13.85
C ILE A 252 -11.65 3.86 -13.47
N GLN A 253 -10.72 3.92 -12.50
CA GLN A 253 -10.02 2.75 -11.99
C GLN A 253 -10.96 1.72 -11.38
N HIS A 254 -11.91 2.16 -10.54
CA HIS A 254 -12.92 1.29 -9.95
C HIS A 254 -13.76 0.58 -11.03
N LEU A 255 -14.20 1.31 -12.07
CA LEU A 255 -14.93 0.71 -13.18
C LEU A 255 -14.08 -0.27 -13.99
N ALA A 256 -12.83 0.07 -14.28
CA ALA A 256 -11.89 -0.81 -14.96
C ALA A 256 -11.65 -2.11 -14.16
N GLN A 257 -11.58 -2.01 -12.83
CA GLN A 257 -11.45 -3.15 -11.94
C GLN A 257 -12.66 -4.09 -12.02
N ILE A 258 -13.89 -3.54 -12.03
CA ILE A 258 -15.09 -4.35 -12.27
C ILE A 258 -14.97 -5.11 -13.59
N ALA A 259 -14.39 -4.49 -14.62
CA ALA A 259 -14.19 -5.18 -15.89
C ALA A 259 -13.24 -6.36 -15.75
N ARG A 260 -12.08 -6.20 -15.11
CA ARG A 260 -11.04 -7.24 -14.99
C ARG A 260 -11.54 -8.55 -14.41
N TYR A 261 -12.48 -8.51 -13.47
CA TYR A 261 -13.00 -9.71 -12.80
C TYR A 261 -14.33 -10.22 -13.36
N THR A 262 -15.08 -9.41 -14.12
CA THR A 262 -16.35 -9.84 -14.70
C THR A 262 -16.11 -10.76 -15.91
N SER A 263 -16.62 -12.00 -15.91
CA SER A 263 -16.54 -12.85 -17.12
C SER A 263 -17.37 -12.26 -18.28
N THR A 264 -17.00 -12.59 -19.52
CA THR A 264 -17.74 -12.15 -20.71
C THR A 264 -19.21 -12.55 -20.69
N ARG A 265 -19.52 -13.73 -20.14
CA ARG A 265 -20.91 -14.21 -19.98
C ARG A 265 -21.70 -13.35 -18.98
N SER A 266 -21.07 -12.89 -17.90
CA SER A 266 -21.71 -12.00 -16.93
C SER A 266 -21.87 -10.58 -17.47
N PHE A 267 -20.90 -10.09 -18.25
CA PHE A 267 -21.02 -8.83 -18.97
C PHE A 267 -22.25 -8.78 -19.89
N LYS A 268 -22.47 -9.84 -20.68
CA LYS A 268 -23.64 -9.96 -21.57
C LYS A 268 -24.99 -9.97 -20.82
N ARG A 269 -24.99 -10.28 -19.52
CA ARG A 269 -26.20 -10.33 -18.68
C ARG A 269 -26.50 -9.02 -17.93
N LYS A 270 -25.54 -8.09 -17.84
CA LYS A 270 -25.73 -6.80 -17.14
C LYS A 270 -26.58 -5.84 -18.01
N LYS A 271 -27.83 -5.62 -17.60
CA LYS A 271 -28.64 -4.42 -17.94
C LYS A 271 -28.52 -3.41 -16.78
N PRO A 272 -28.49 -2.09 -17.02
CA PRO A 272 -28.66 -1.36 -18.29
C PRO A 272 -27.38 -1.24 -19.15
N ASP A 273 -27.55 -0.99 -20.46
CA ASP A 273 -26.46 -0.95 -21.46
C ASP A 273 -25.43 0.17 -21.21
N GLY A 274 -25.85 1.33 -20.71
CA GLY A 274 -24.96 2.46 -20.43
C GLY A 274 -23.90 2.12 -19.38
N LYS A 275 -24.28 1.44 -18.29
CA LYS A 275 -23.34 1.01 -17.25
C LYS A 275 -22.32 0.00 -17.78
N ARG A 276 -22.77 -0.96 -18.60
CA ARG A 276 -21.90 -1.96 -19.22
C ARG A 276 -20.85 -1.28 -20.08
N ARG A 277 -21.25 -0.32 -20.91
CA ARG A 277 -20.36 0.44 -21.80
C ARG A 277 -19.40 1.33 -21.01
N ALA A 278 -19.86 2.01 -19.97
CA ALA A 278 -18.99 2.80 -19.09
C ALA A 278 -17.87 1.95 -18.47
N ILE A 279 -18.18 0.72 -18.04
CA ILE A 279 -17.20 -0.24 -17.53
C ILE A 279 -16.19 -0.64 -18.63
N LEU A 280 -16.64 -0.85 -19.87
CA LEU A 280 -15.76 -1.21 -21.00
C LEU A 280 -14.86 -0.05 -21.44
N VAL A 281 -15.39 1.18 -21.44
CA VAL A 281 -14.63 2.39 -21.73
C VAL A 281 -13.54 2.58 -20.68
N ALA A 282 -13.91 2.53 -19.40
CA ALA A 282 -12.95 2.60 -18.31
C ALA A 282 -11.89 1.48 -18.38
N PHE A 283 -12.29 0.26 -18.78
CA PHE A 283 -11.37 -0.85 -19.01
C PHE A 283 -10.39 -0.57 -20.15
N LEU A 284 -10.82 0.02 -21.26
CA LEU A 284 -9.92 0.35 -22.38
C LEU A 284 -8.94 1.47 -22.02
N ILE A 285 -9.39 2.50 -21.28
CA ILE A 285 -8.50 3.55 -20.74
C ILE A 285 -7.44 2.93 -19.84
N TRP A 286 -7.87 2.13 -18.87
CA TRP A 286 -6.96 1.40 -17.99
C TRP A 286 -6.04 0.44 -18.75
N ALA A 287 -6.55 -0.29 -19.73
CA ALA A 287 -5.76 -1.24 -20.52
C ALA A 287 -4.73 -0.50 -21.37
N HIS A 288 -5.05 0.69 -21.89
CA HIS A 288 -4.09 1.54 -22.60
C HIS A 288 -2.91 1.90 -21.70
N GLU A 289 -3.18 2.47 -20.52
CA GLU A 289 -2.16 2.82 -19.52
C GLU A 289 -1.32 1.60 -19.12
N LYS A 290 -1.99 0.49 -18.77
CA LYS A 290 -1.31 -0.72 -18.31
C LYS A 290 -0.50 -1.43 -19.39
N THR A 291 -0.94 -1.41 -20.63
CA THR A 291 -0.16 -2.00 -21.72
C THR A 291 1.12 -1.21 -21.98
N ILE A 292 1.08 0.13 -21.86
CA ILE A 292 2.28 0.97 -21.97
C ILE A 292 3.23 0.71 -20.80
N ASP A 293 2.72 0.74 -19.56
CA ASP A 293 3.53 0.45 -18.37
C ASP A 293 4.20 -0.94 -18.47
N GLU A 294 3.43 -1.96 -18.87
CA GLU A 294 3.93 -3.33 -19.07
C GLU A 294 5.03 -3.39 -20.15
N LEU A 295 4.87 -2.70 -21.27
CA LEU A 295 5.88 -2.65 -22.33
C LEU A 295 7.22 -2.12 -21.83
N ILE A 296 7.20 -1.04 -21.03
CA ILE A 296 8.42 -0.46 -20.46
C ILE A 296 9.03 -1.39 -19.42
N GLU A 297 8.23 -2.01 -18.56
CA GLU A 297 8.72 -3.00 -17.59
C GLU A 297 9.39 -4.20 -18.30
N LEU A 298 8.79 -4.73 -19.37
CA LEU A 298 9.37 -5.81 -20.14
C LEU A 298 10.68 -5.38 -20.82
N PHE A 299 10.73 -4.17 -21.38
CA PHE A 299 11.95 -3.59 -21.96
C PHE A 299 13.08 -3.44 -20.93
N ASP A 300 12.78 -2.90 -19.74
CA ASP A 300 13.72 -2.76 -18.63
C ASP A 300 14.29 -4.12 -18.21
N LEU A 301 13.41 -5.12 -18.01
CA LEU A 301 13.80 -6.48 -17.62
C LEU A 301 14.69 -7.15 -18.68
N CYS A 302 14.36 -6.99 -19.97
CA CYS A 302 15.17 -7.49 -21.09
C CYS A 302 16.59 -6.92 -21.08
N LEU A 303 16.72 -5.59 -20.97
CA LEU A 303 18.03 -4.93 -20.93
C LEU A 303 18.81 -5.29 -19.65
N ALA A 304 18.14 -5.35 -18.49
CA ALA A 304 18.77 -5.75 -17.24
C ALA A 304 19.32 -7.18 -17.29
N GLU A 305 18.60 -8.11 -17.93
CA GLU A 305 19.06 -9.48 -18.16
C GLU A 305 20.24 -9.51 -19.14
N ALA A 306 20.20 -8.73 -20.21
CA ALA A 306 21.30 -8.62 -21.18
C ALA A 306 22.58 -8.07 -20.53
N PHE A 307 22.47 -7.03 -19.68
CA PHE A 307 23.60 -6.52 -18.90
C PHE A 307 24.13 -7.56 -17.91
N ARG A 308 23.26 -8.27 -17.19
CA ARG A 308 23.69 -9.33 -16.26
C ARG A 308 24.46 -10.44 -16.97
N LYS A 309 23.98 -10.91 -18.13
CA LYS A 309 24.69 -11.90 -18.95
C LYS A 309 26.04 -11.39 -19.44
N SER A 310 26.09 -10.14 -19.90
CA SER A 310 27.34 -9.54 -20.39
C SER A 310 28.39 -9.36 -19.29
N LYS A 311 27.96 -8.98 -18.08
CA LYS A 311 28.83 -8.93 -16.89
C LYS A 311 29.31 -10.33 -16.48
N ARG A 312 28.46 -11.34 -16.59
CA ARG A 312 28.83 -12.73 -16.32
C ARG A 312 29.88 -13.23 -17.31
N GLU A 313 29.69 -12.98 -18.60
CA GLU A 313 30.65 -13.34 -19.64
C GLU A 313 31.98 -12.59 -19.48
N LEU A 314 31.96 -11.31 -19.09
CA LEU A 314 33.20 -10.59 -18.74
C LEU A 314 33.92 -11.28 -17.58
N LYS A 315 33.19 -11.69 -16.54
CA LYS A 315 33.78 -12.39 -15.39
C LYS A 315 34.35 -13.75 -15.79
N GLU A 316 33.62 -14.52 -16.59
CA GLU A 316 34.08 -15.79 -17.16
C GLU A 316 35.35 -15.59 -18.00
N PHE A 317 35.36 -14.57 -18.87
CA PHE A 317 36.53 -14.19 -19.66
C PHE A 317 37.72 -13.79 -18.78
N GLN A 318 37.50 -12.98 -17.74
CA GLN A 318 38.56 -12.58 -16.79
C GLN A 318 39.12 -13.77 -16.02
N LEU A 319 38.28 -14.72 -15.61
CA LEU A 319 38.73 -15.94 -14.93
C LEU A 319 39.54 -16.84 -15.86
N GLN A 320 39.06 -17.05 -17.10
CA GLN A 320 39.81 -17.79 -18.12
C GLN A 320 41.15 -17.11 -18.44
N HIS A 321 41.14 -15.78 -18.55
CA HIS A 321 42.34 -14.99 -18.78
C HIS A 321 43.33 -15.05 -17.60
N MET A 322 42.85 -15.01 -16.35
CA MET A 322 43.68 -15.20 -15.16
C MET A 322 44.28 -16.61 -15.09
N ALA A 323 43.52 -17.65 -15.45
CA ALA A 323 44.04 -19.01 -15.52
C ALA A 323 45.13 -19.12 -16.59
N ARG A 324 44.90 -18.56 -17.79
CA ARG A 324 45.89 -18.55 -18.87
C ARG A 324 47.15 -17.77 -18.47
N MET A 325 47.00 -16.63 -17.79
CA MET A 325 48.11 -15.85 -17.24
C MET A 325 48.99 -16.69 -16.29
N GLN A 326 48.39 -17.51 -15.43
CA GLN A 326 49.15 -18.37 -14.52
C GLN A 326 49.99 -19.39 -15.30
N GLU A 327 49.45 -19.96 -16.39
CA GLU A 327 50.20 -20.85 -17.29
C GLU A 327 51.36 -20.12 -17.96
N VAL A 328 51.13 -18.93 -18.53
CA VAL A 328 52.16 -18.11 -19.17
C VAL A 328 53.30 -17.76 -18.21
N VAL A 329 52.97 -17.33 -16.99
CA VAL A 329 53.97 -17.04 -15.96
C VAL A 329 54.74 -18.31 -15.55
N GLY A 330 54.07 -19.47 -15.54
CA GLY A 330 54.70 -20.78 -15.37
C GLY A 330 55.75 -21.06 -16.45
N TYR A 331 55.39 -20.89 -17.73
CA TYR A 331 56.32 -21.07 -18.85
C TYR A 331 57.52 -20.12 -18.77
N PHE A 332 57.30 -18.83 -18.45
CA PHE A 332 58.41 -17.89 -18.26
C PHE A 332 59.32 -18.24 -17.09
N ARG A 333 58.78 -18.82 -16.02
CA ARG A 333 59.58 -19.32 -14.90
C ARG A 333 60.47 -20.48 -15.35
N GLU A 334 59.93 -21.44 -16.09
CA GLU A 334 60.68 -22.60 -16.62
C GLU A 334 61.79 -22.14 -17.58
N ILE A 335 61.47 -21.21 -18.49
CA ILE A 335 62.47 -20.58 -19.38
C ILE A 335 63.54 -19.85 -18.57
N GLY A 336 63.13 -19.05 -17.58
CA GLY A 336 64.05 -18.32 -16.71
C GLY A 336 64.97 -19.24 -15.91
N GLN A 337 64.49 -20.40 -15.46
CA GLN A 337 65.32 -21.41 -14.80
C GLN A 337 66.41 -21.94 -15.73
N VAL A 338 66.08 -22.27 -16.98
CA VAL A 338 67.09 -22.73 -17.97
C VAL A 338 68.10 -21.63 -18.30
N VAL A 339 67.64 -20.38 -18.47
CA VAL A 339 68.53 -19.25 -18.83
C VAL A 339 69.45 -18.84 -17.68
N THR A 340 69.03 -19.02 -16.43
CA THR A 340 69.84 -18.67 -15.25
C THR A 340 70.71 -19.81 -14.73
N ASP A 341 70.58 -21.02 -15.29
CA ASP A 341 71.39 -22.18 -14.92
C ASP A 341 72.76 -22.12 -15.61
N GLY A 342 73.80 -21.75 -14.84
CA GLY A 342 75.18 -21.65 -15.33
C GLY A 342 75.82 -23.00 -15.71
N THR A 343 75.11 -24.12 -15.55
CA THR A 343 75.57 -25.45 -16.01
C THR A 343 75.14 -25.78 -17.44
N VAL A 344 74.21 -25.01 -18.02
CA VAL A 344 73.75 -25.17 -19.40
C VAL A 344 74.65 -24.34 -20.34
N PRO A 345 75.37 -24.95 -21.30
CA PRO A 345 76.16 -24.21 -22.28
C PRO A 345 75.27 -23.32 -23.17
N ASP A 346 75.73 -22.13 -23.54
CA ASP A 346 74.98 -21.16 -24.36
C ASP A 346 74.36 -21.78 -25.63
N GLU A 347 75.09 -22.69 -26.30
CA GLU A 347 74.66 -23.40 -27.52
C GLU A 347 73.46 -24.34 -27.27
N ALA A 348 73.30 -24.82 -26.03
CA ALA A 348 72.29 -25.78 -25.61
C ALA A 348 71.06 -25.13 -24.94
N VAL A 349 71.08 -23.81 -24.67
CA VAL A 349 69.98 -23.11 -23.99
C VAL A 349 68.66 -23.23 -24.74
N ARG A 350 68.64 -23.00 -26.07
CA ARG A 350 67.41 -23.08 -26.87
C ARG A 350 66.83 -24.50 -26.94
N PRO A 351 67.61 -25.55 -27.24
CA PRO A 351 67.14 -26.94 -27.13
C PRO A 351 66.57 -27.29 -25.76
N ASN A 352 67.25 -26.90 -24.67
CA ASN A 352 66.77 -27.17 -23.30
C ASN A 352 65.47 -26.42 -22.96
N ILE A 353 65.30 -25.19 -23.47
CA ILE A 353 64.03 -24.46 -23.35
C ILE A 353 62.90 -25.23 -24.04
N TYR A 354 63.14 -25.77 -25.24
CA TYR A 354 62.12 -26.51 -25.99
C TYR A 354 61.79 -27.89 -25.41
N GLU A 355 62.69 -28.49 -24.63
CA GLU A 355 62.37 -29.70 -23.84
C GLU A 355 61.41 -29.41 -22.68
N GLN A 356 61.51 -28.22 -22.06
CA GLN A 356 60.61 -27.82 -20.96
C GLN A 356 59.30 -27.22 -21.49
N VAL A 357 59.38 -26.32 -22.47
CA VAL A 357 58.24 -25.65 -23.11
C VAL A 357 58.35 -25.82 -24.63
N PRO A 358 57.54 -26.70 -25.25
CA PRO A 358 57.60 -26.94 -26.70
C PRO A 358 57.46 -25.66 -27.53
N GLU A 359 58.12 -25.61 -28.69
CA GLU A 359 58.14 -24.43 -29.57
C GLU A 359 56.73 -23.96 -29.98
N GLU A 360 55.84 -24.88 -30.30
CA GLU A 360 54.43 -24.59 -30.66
C GLU A 360 53.67 -23.92 -29.49
N THR A 361 53.90 -24.40 -28.26
CA THR A 361 53.31 -23.83 -27.04
C THR A 361 53.86 -22.43 -26.78
N LEU A 362 55.16 -22.23 -27.01
CA LEU A 362 55.80 -20.93 -26.84
C LEU A 362 55.29 -19.91 -27.86
N GLN A 363 55.14 -20.30 -29.13
CA GLN A 363 54.56 -19.46 -30.19
C GLN A 363 53.11 -19.11 -29.87
N ALA A 364 52.27 -20.10 -29.51
CA ALA A 364 50.88 -19.84 -29.11
C ALA A 364 50.80 -18.92 -27.87
N THR A 365 51.74 -19.05 -26.93
CA THR A 365 51.82 -18.19 -25.75
C THR A 365 52.18 -16.74 -26.13
N LEU A 366 53.09 -16.54 -27.09
CA LEU A 366 53.43 -15.21 -27.61
C LEU A 366 52.25 -14.56 -28.34
N GLU A 367 51.51 -15.33 -29.15
CA GLU A 367 50.26 -14.86 -29.79
C GLU A 367 49.20 -14.48 -28.75
N ASP A 368 49.01 -15.30 -27.71
CA ASP A 368 48.12 -14.98 -26.59
C ASP A 368 48.56 -13.68 -25.90
N ILE A 369 49.86 -13.48 -25.68
CA ILE A 369 50.38 -12.26 -25.07
C ILE A 369 50.10 -11.04 -25.95
N GLU A 370 50.33 -11.12 -27.26
CA GLU A 370 50.00 -10.06 -28.20
C GLU A 370 48.50 -9.71 -28.19
N LEU A 371 47.66 -10.75 -28.25
CA LEU A 371 46.21 -10.60 -28.32
C LEU A 371 45.63 -10.01 -27.02
N PHE A 372 46.11 -10.46 -25.87
CA PHE A 372 45.55 -10.12 -24.56
C PHE A 372 46.26 -8.97 -23.83
N PHE A 373 47.54 -8.71 -24.07
CA PHE A 373 48.35 -7.74 -23.31
C PHE A 373 48.80 -6.54 -24.12
N ILE A 374 49.20 -6.74 -25.38
CA ILE A 374 49.76 -5.67 -26.21
C ILE A 374 48.66 -4.83 -26.88
N SER A 375 47.48 -5.40 -27.10
CA SER A 375 46.34 -4.70 -27.73
C SER A 375 45.79 -3.50 -26.92
N GLY A 376 46.25 -3.28 -25.68
CA GLY A 376 46.04 -2.05 -24.89
C GLY A 376 44.59 -1.73 -24.48
N ARG A 377 43.61 -2.51 -24.93
CA ARG A 377 42.19 -2.26 -24.67
C ARG A 377 41.70 -3.14 -23.51
N LYS A 378 41.55 -2.56 -22.32
CA LYS A 378 40.88 -3.22 -21.19
C LYS A 378 39.44 -3.54 -21.59
N ARG A 379 39.12 -4.82 -21.73
CA ARG A 379 37.74 -5.25 -22.05
C ARG A 379 36.78 -4.90 -20.92
N THR A 380 35.60 -4.45 -21.31
CA THR A 380 34.46 -4.12 -20.45
C THR A 380 33.29 -5.05 -20.75
N TYR A 381 32.22 -4.99 -19.95
CA TYR A 381 31.05 -5.82 -20.21
C TYR A 381 30.34 -5.42 -21.51
N LEU A 382 30.56 -4.20 -22.02
CA LEU A 382 29.97 -3.74 -23.27
C LEU A 382 30.52 -4.51 -24.48
N ASP A 383 31.74 -5.02 -24.41
CA ASP A 383 32.33 -5.84 -25.50
C ASP A 383 31.59 -7.15 -25.73
N PHE A 384 30.92 -7.65 -24.68
CA PHE A 384 30.08 -8.83 -24.77
C PHE A 384 28.65 -8.46 -25.18
N PHE A 385 28.22 -7.23 -24.95
CA PHE A 385 26.84 -6.80 -25.16
C PHE A 385 26.40 -6.85 -26.64
N ASP A 386 27.32 -6.60 -27.58
CA ASP A 386 27.05 -6.64 -29.04
C ASP A 386 26.49 -7.99 -29.52
N LYS A 387 26.82 -9.11 -28.85
CA LYS A 387 26.22 -10.43 -29.14
C LYS A 387 24.69 -10.46 -29.04
N ARG A 388 24.09 -9.43 -28.45
CA ARG A 388 22.64 -9.30 -28.22
C ARG A 388 21.96 -8.36 -29.22
N TYR A 389 22.70 -7.68 -30.08
CA TYR A 389 22.13 -6.72 -31.04
C TYR A 389 20.98 -7.32 -31.87
N SER A 390 21.20 -8.49 -32.49
CA SER A 390 20.20 -9.17 -33.31
C SER A 390 18.94 -9.57 -32.54
N TYR A 391 19.04 -9.76 -31.22
CA TYR A 391 17.88 -10.04 -30.38
C TYR A 391 17.03 -8.79 -30.15
N PHE A 392 17.65 -7.65 -29.81
CA PHE A 392 16.94 -6.39 -29.60
C PHE A 392 16.30 -5.85 -30.89
N ARG A 393 16.96 -6.04 -32.04
CA ARG A 393 16.41 -5.64 -33.36
C ARG A 393 15.08 -6.30 -33.71
N ARG A 394 14.69 -7.41 -33.08
CA ARG A 394 13.42 -8.11 -33.36
C ARG A 394 12.18 -7.33 -32.93
N PHE A 395 12.30 -6.45 -31.93
CA PHE A 395 11.15 -5.75 -31.36
C PHE A 395 11.36 -4.23 -31.22
N THR A 396 12.61 -3.77 -31.15
CA THR A 396 12.93 -2.34 -30.92
C THR A 396 12.35 -1.39 -31.98
N PRO A 397 12.29 -1.72 -33.29
CA PRO A 397 11.66 -0.83 -34.27
C PRO A 397 10.18 -0.58 -33.97
N SER A 398 9.41 -1.66 -33.75
CA SER A 398 7.98 -1.56 -33.42
C SER A 398 7.76 -0.92 -32.06
N PHE A 399 8.64 -1.14 -31.08
CA PHE A 399 8.59 -0.52 -29.76
C PHE A 399 8.78 1.00 -29.84
N LEU A 400 9.81 1.47 -30.55
CA LEU A 400 10.08 2.90 -30.73
C LEU A 400 9.02 3.58 -31.60
N GLN A 401 8.47 2.88 -32.60
CA GLN A 401 7.37 3.42 -33.39
C GLN A 401 6.09 3.58 -32.55
N ALA A 402 5.79 2.60 -31.70
CA ALA A 402 4.57 2.59 -30.90
C ALA A 402 4.57 3.59 -29.73
N LEU A 403 5.70 4.15 -29.31
CA LEU A 403 5.75 5.01 -28.13
C LEU A 403 6.19 6.44 -28.48
N THR A 404 5.61 7.42 -27.77
CA THR A 404 5.96 8.84 -27.90
C THR A 404 6.65 9.29 -26.63
N PHE A 405 7.95 9.59 -26.74
CA PHE A 405 8.79 9.97 -25.61
C PHE A 405 8.86 11.48 -25.50
N HIS A 406 8.77 11.99 -24.28
CA HIS A 406 8.89 13.41 -23.98
C HIS A 406 9.94 13.64 -22.90
N ASN A 407 10.52 14.84 -22.89
CA ASN A 407 11.49 15.29 -21.89
C ASN A 407 11.07 16.67 -21.37
N TYR A 408 11.53 17.06 -20.20
CA TYR A 408 11.30 18.40 -19.65
C TYR A 408 12.29 19.45 -20.21
N ALA A 409 13.39 19.02 -20.81
CA ALA A 409 14.35 19.92 -21.45
C ALA A 409 13.98 20.17 -22.92
N ASP A 410 14.03 21.43 -23.36
CA ASP A 410 13.67 21.85 -24.73
C ASP A 410 14.61 21.30 -25.83
N LYS A 411 15.82 20.83 -25.46
CA LYS A 411 16.81 20.23 -26.34
C LYS A 411 17.54 19.10 -25.64
N ASP A 412 17.12 17.86 -25.89
CA ASP A 412 17.72 16.68 -25.30
C ASP A 412 18.24 15.76 -26.42
N GLY A 413 19.56 15.60 -26.49
CA GLY A 413 20.19 14.81 -27.55
C GLY A 413 19.79 13.34 -27.58
N LEU A 414 19.27 12.78 -26.48
CA LEU A 414 18.72 11.42 -26.47
C LEU A 414 17.36 11.36 -27.19
N LEU A 415 16.50 12.37 -27.07
CA LEU A 415 15.25 12.41 -27.85
C LEU A 415 15.55 12.55 -29.36
N GLU A 416 16.48 13.43 -29.73
CA GLU A 416 16.92 13.57 -31.11
C GLU A 416 17.49 12.24 -31.64
N ALA A 417 18.28 11.52 -30.83
CA ALA A 417 18.79 10.20 -31.19
C ALA A 417 17.69 9.16 -31.39
N LEU A 418 16.63 9.19 -30.59
CA LEU A 418 15.47 8.29 -30.75
C LEU A 418 14.73 8.58 -32.06
N ASP A 419 14.56 9.85 -32.42
CA ASP A 419 13.93 10.23 -33.69
C ASP A 419 14.77 9.78 -34.90
N VAL A 420 16.09 9.96 -34.85
CA VAL A 420 17.02 9.40 -35.86
C VAL A 420 16.82 7.88 -35.99
N LEU A 421 16.73 7.14 -34.88
CA LEU A 421 16.49 5.70 -34.94
C LEU A 421 15.11 5.34 -35.52
N ARG A 422 14.08 6.15 -35.28
CA ARG A 422 12.73 5.93 -35.83
C ARG A 422 12.71 6.16 -37.34
N GLU A 423 13.32 7.24 -37.81
CA GLU A 423 13.45 7.55 -39.24
C GLU A 423 14.23 6.44 -39.97
N MET A 424 15.37 6.01 -39.43
CA MET A 424 16.16 4.91 -39.99
C MET A 424 15.39 3.60 -40.08
N ASN A 425 14.57 3.30 -39.07
CA ASN A 425 13.74 2.09 -39.07
C ASN A 425 12.63 2.15 -40.12
N ALA A 426 12.22 3.36 -40.54
CA ALA A 426 11.19 3.57 -41.55
C ALA A 426 11.74 3.57 -42.99
N SER A 427 12.96 4.06 -43.22
CA SER A 427 13.52 4.24 -44.57
C SER A 427 14.55 3.20 -45.03
N GLU A 428 14.90 2.21 -44.18
CA GLU A 428 16.02 1.27 -44.40
C GLU A 428 17.41 1.92 -44.58
N ASP A 429 17.53 3.24 -44.37
CA ASP A 429 18.77 3.97 -44.57
C ASP A 429 19.84 3.64 -43.52
N LYS A 430 21.11 3.79 -43.93
CA LYS A 430 22.28 3.67 -43.06
C LYS A 430 22.51 5.01 -42.34
N LEU A 431 23.03 4.96 -41.10
CA LEU A 431 23.59 6.16 -40.46
C LEU A 431 24.61 6.81 -41.43
N PRO A 432 24.64 8.14 -41.55
CA PRO A 432 25.72 8.82 -42.25
C PRO A 432 27.07 8.32 -41.73
N ALA A 433 28.01 8.03 -42.64
CA ALA A 433 29.36 7.65 -42.24
C ALA A 433 30.03 8.77 -41.41
N THR A 434 29.61 10.02 -41.62
CA THR A 434 30.12 11.21 -40.95
C THR A 434 29.28 11.61 -39.74
N PHE A 435 29.99 12.08 -38.71
CA PHE A 435 29.46 12.48 -37.40
C PHE A 435 28.59 13.76 -37.41
N GLU A 436 28.61 14.53 -38.51
CA GLU A 436 28.11 15.91 -38.55
C GLU A 436 26.59 16.10 -38.32
N GLY A 437 25.81 15.02 -38.23
CA GLY A 437 24.35 15.09 -37.99
C GLY A 437 23.78 14.09 -36.99
N VAL A 438 24.60 13.31 -36.27
CA VAL A 438 24.12 12.30 -35.31
C VAL A 438 24.34 12.81 -33.87
N PRO A 439 23.28 12.92 -33.03
CA PRO A 439 23.42 13.34 -31.64
C PRO A 439 24.30 12.36 -30.84
N VAL A 440 25.30 12.87 -30.11
CA VAL A 440 26.18 12.03 -29.26
C VAL A 440 26.56 12.69 -27.94
N ASP A 441 26.02 13.87 -27.68
CA ASP A 441 26.20 14.64 -26.44
C ASP A 441 25.77 13.83 -25.21
N PHE A 442 24.71 13.02 -25.34
CA PHE A 442 24.23 12.11 -24.29
C PHE A 442 25.15 10.88 -24.07
N VAL A 443 26.01 10.53 -25.04
CA VAL A 443 26.81 9.29 -25.00
C VAL A 443 27.84 9.36 -23.88
N SER A 444 27.68 8.53 -22.85
CA SER A 444 28.61 8.49 -21.71
C SER A 444 30.05 8.15 -22.12
N ALA A 445 31.02 8.51 -21.28
CA ALA A 445 32.44 8.20 -21.49
C ALA A 445 32.70 6.70 -21.69
N GLN A 446 31.90 5.84 -21.05
CA GLN A 446 32.02 4.39 -21.17
C GLN A 446 31.64 3.88 -22.57
N TRP A 447 30.60 4.47 -23.18
CA TRP A 447 30.12 4.11 -24.51
C TRP A 447 30.91 4.78 -25.64
N ARG A 448 31.47 5.98 -25.39
CA ARG A 448 32.21 6.77 -26.41
C ARG A 448 33.25 5.95 -27.19
N SER A 449 34.06 5.14 -26.49
CA SER A 449 35.10 4.31 -27.14
C SER A 449 34.59 3.17 -28.02
N ARG A 450 33.29 2.86 -27.97
CA ARG A 450 32.63 1.85 -28.80
C ARG A 450 31.75 2.47 -29.88
N VAL A 451 31.05 3.54 -29.53
CA VAL A 451 30.20 4.29 -30.44
C VAL A 451 31.05 5.02 -31.50
N LEU A 452 32.21 5.53 -31.13
CA LEU A 452 33.10 6.27 -32.02
C LEU A 452 34.28 5.40 -32.45
N ASN A 453 34.44 5.26 -33.77
CA ASN A 453 35.61 4.66 -34.38
C ASN A 453 36.81 5.63 -34.32
N ARG A 454 38.02 5.11 -34.55
CA ARG A 454 39.27 5.92 -34.52
C ARG A 454 39.31 7.02 -35.59
N ASP A 455 38.56 6.86 -36.67
CA ASP A 455 38.41 7.81 -37.78
C ASP A 455 37.30 8.86 -37.53
N GLY A 456 36.64 8.82 -36.36
CA GLY A 456 35.55 9.73 -36.01
C GLY A 456 34.17 9.32 -36.52
N THR A 457 34.06 8.19 -37.22
CA THR A 457 32.77 7.66 -37.70
C THR A 457 31.99 6.95 -36.59
N VAL A 458 30.66 6.90 -36.71
CA VAL A 458 29.78 6.25 -35.71
C VAL A 458 29.55 4.78 -36.03
N ASN A 459 29.81 3.89 -35.06
CA ASN A 459 29.42 2.49 -35.15
C ASN A 459 27.92 2.33 -34.89
N ARG A 460 27.17 1.96 -35.93
CA ARG A 460 25.71 1.79 -35.87
C ARG A 460 25.22 0.89 -34.75
N ARG A 461 25.79 -0.31 -34.61
CA ARG A 461 25.28 -1.31 -33.64
C ARG A 461 25.49 -0.83 -32.21
N ASP A 462 26.68 -0.32 -31.93
CA ASP A 462 27.01 0.22 -30.62
C ASP A 462 26.21 1.49 -30.30
N TYR A 463 25.95 2.34 -31.30
CA TYR A 463 25.10 3.52 -31.16
C TYR A 463 23.64 3.15 -30.83
N GLU A 464 23.01 2.25 -31.60
CA GLU A 464 21.63 1.79 -31.33
C GLU A 464 21.52 1.20 -29.91
N MET A 465 22.48 0.37 -29.50
CA MET A 465 22.49 -0.22 -28.17
C MET A 465 22.76 0.79 -27.05
N CYS A 466 23.56 1.84 -27.32
CA CYS A 466 23.78 2.97 -26.41
C CYS A 466 22.48 3.74 -26.19
N VAL A 467 21.80 4.14 -27.26
CA VAL A 467 20.51 4.86 -27.20
C VAL A 467 19.48 4.08 -26.39
N LEU A 468 19.38 2.75 -26.58
CA LEU A 468 18.45 1.92 -25.80
C LEU A 468 18.84 1.81 -24.32
N ALA A 469 20.14 1.76 -24.02
CA ALA A 469 20.64 1.75 -22.64
C ALA A 469 20.35 3.08 -21.94
N ASP A 470 20.62 4.20 -22.60
CA ASP A 470 20.37 5.54 -22.06
C ASP A 470 18.87 5.85 -21.98
N LEU A 471 18.04 5.39 -22.93
CA LEU A 471 16.58 5.45 -22.85
C LEU A 471 16.06 4.73 -21.61
N ARG A 472 16.56 3.53 -21.33
CA ARG A 472 16.19 2.79 -20.12
C ARG A 472 16.54 3.58 -18.86
N ASP A 473 17.74 4.15 -18.80
CA ASP A 473 18.16 4.91 -17.62
C ASP A 473 17.40 6.24 -17.50
N ALA A 474 17.04 6.88 -18.61
CA ALA A 474 16.19 8.08 -18.66
C ALA A 474 14.73 7.81 -18.23
N LEU A 475 14.14 6.68 -18.64
CA LEU A 475 12.82 6.26 -18.18
C LEU A 475 12.82 5.93 -16.68
N ARG A 476 13.86 5.24 -16.20
CA ARG A 476 14.03 4.93 -14.76
C ARG A 476 14.36 6.15 -13.93
N SER A 477 14.99 7.16 -14.52
CA SER A 477 15.27 8.44 -13.87
C SER A 477 14.08 9.40 -13.95
N GLY A 478 13.06 9.09 -14.77
CA GLY A 478 11.92 9.97 -15.00
C GLY A 478 12.23 11.23 -15.80
N SER A 479 13.45 11.40 -16.33
CA SER A 479 13.81 12.51 -17.23
C SER A 479 13.03 12.42 -18.54
N ILE A 480 12.85 11.19 -19.04
CA ILE A 480 11.90 10.90 -20.10
C ILE A 480 10.59 10.38 -19.50
N TRP A 481 9.48 10.88 -20.01
CA TRP A 481 8.13 10.46 -19.67
C TRP A 481 7.32 10.11 -20.93
N LEU A 482 6.25 9.36 -20.73
CA LEU A 482 5.40 8.81 -21.79
C LEU A 482 3.97 9.30 -21.62
N GLU A 483 3.38 9.80 -22.72
CA GLU A 483 1.96 10.13 -22.75
C GLU A 483 1.10 8.86 -22.64
N GLY A 484 0.04 8.92 -21.84
CA GLY A 484 -0.88 7.80 -21.63
C GLY A 484 -0.30 6.64 -20.81
N SER A 485 0.93 6.73 -20.29
CA SER A 485 1.44 5.85 -19.23
C SER A 485 0.95 6.33 -17.86
N ARG A 486 0.88 5.42 -16.89
CA ARG A 486 0.56 5.79 -15.49
C ARG A 486 1.75 5.65 -14.54
N GLN A 487 2.74 4.81 -14.83
CA GLN A 487 3.97 4.74 -14.03
C GLN A 487 5.04 5.72 -14.54
N TYR A 488 5.11 5.90 -15.87
CA TYR A 488 6.11 6.73 -16.55
C TYR A 488 5.54 8.07 -17.02
N ALA A 489 4.39 8.50 -16.48
CA ALA A 489 3.78 9.80 -16.78
C ALA A 489 4.63 10.98 -16.27
N SER A 490 4.25 12.20 -16.66
CA SER A 490 4.79 13.43 -16.10
C SER A 490 4.36 13.60 -14.63
N LEU A 491 5.20 14.23 -13.81
CA LEU A 491 4.90 14.38 -12.38
C LEU A 491 3.67 15.27 -12.16
N GLU A 492 3.48 16.29 -13.01
CA GLU A 492 2.34 17.21 -12.97
C GLU A 492 1.00 16.47 -13.14
N SER A 493 0.97 15.40 -13.95
CA SER A 493 -0.25 14.63 -14.22
C SER A 493 -0.81 13.90 -12.99
N TYR A 494 0.01 13.70 -11.95
CA TYR A 494 -0.42 13.05 -10.71
C TYR A 494 -1.03 14.02 -9.69
N LEU A 495 -0.91 15.34 -9.93
CA LEU A 495 -1.28 16.37 -8.98
C LEU A 495 -2.63 16.97 -9.35
N ILE A 496 -3.34 17.47 -8.33
CA ILE A 496 -4.56 18.26 -8.52
C ILE A 496 -4.23 19.44 -9.47
N PRO A 497 -5.00 19.66 -10.55
CA PRO A 497 -4.80 20.79 -11.45
C PRO A 497 -4.77 22.11 -10.70
N LYS A 498 -3.84 23.00 -11.07
CA LYS A 498 -3.57 24.24 -10.33
C LYS A 498 -4.80 25.10 -10.10
N ASP A 499 -5.71 25.16 -11.07
CA ASP A 499 -6.94 25.96 -10.93
C ASP A 499 -7.93 25.36 -9.93
N ARG A 500 -8.00 24.03 -9.84
CA ARG A 500 -8.80 23.33 -8.82
C ARG A 500 -8.13 23.41 -7.44
N TRP A 501 -6.80 23.36 -7.39
CA TRP A 501 -6.05 23.46 -6.14
C TRP A 501 -6.32 24.79 -5.41
N LYS A 502 -6.38 25.91 -6.13
CA LYS A 502 -6.73 27.23 -5.56
C LYS A 502 -8.00 27.21 -4.71
N GLN A 503 -9.01 26.41 -5.11
CA GLN A 503 -10.28 26.29 -4.41
C GLN A 503 -10.22 25.33 -3.21
N LEU A 504 -9.36 24.31 -3.29
CA LEU A 504 -9.25 23.25 -2.28
C LEU A 504 -8.24 23.57 -1.18
N ARG A 505 -7.29 24.48 -1.43
CA ARG A 505 -6.16 24.79 -0.54
C ARG A 505 -6.58 25.05 0.90
N GLN A 506 -7.50 25.99 1.11
CA GLN A 506 -7.92 26.38 2.46
C GLN A 506 -8.59 25.21 3.20
N THR A 507 -9.48 24.50 2.50
CA THR A 507 -10.18 23.32 3.04
C THR A 507 -9.19 22.22 3.45
N TYR A 508 -8.14 22.03 2.65
CA TYR A 508 -7.09 21.06 2.96
C TYR A 508 -6.30 21.46 4.21
N CYS A 509 -5.82 22.70 4.28
CA CYS A 509 -5.05 23.21 5.43
C CYS A 509 -5.81 23.07 6.75
N GLU A 510 -7.11 23.40 6.76
CA GLU A 510 -7.99 23.21 7.92
C GLU A 510 -8.18 21.74 8.28
N MET A 511 -8.26 20.85 7.29
CA MET A 511 -8.42 19.41 7.51
C MET A 511 -7.22 18.77 8.20
N VAL A 512 -6.00 19.16 7.83
CA VAL A 512 -4.76 18.57 8.38
C VAL A 512 -4.15 19.39 9.53
N GLY A 513 -4.66 20.59 9.78
CA GLY A 513 -4.18 21.46 10.86
C GLY A 513 -2.84 22.13 10.56
N ILE A 514 -2.54 22.43 9.29
CA ILE A 514 -1.26 23.00 8.84
C ILE A 514 -1.49 24.42 8.29
N PRO A 515 -0.64 25.41 8.61
CA PRO A 515 -0.74 26.75 8.05
C PRO A 515 -0.60 26.80 6.52
N ALA A 516 -1.43 27.62 5.89
CA ALA A 516 -1.32 27.87 4.45
C ALA A 516 -0.05 28.64 4.08
N ASP A 517 0.54 29.40 5.01
CA ASP A 517 1.78 30.15 4.82
C ASP A 517 2.99 29.32 5.31
N GLY A 518 3.95 29.10 4.41
CA GLY A 518 5.15 28.32 4.70
C GLY A 518 6.09 28.99 5.70
N LYS A 519 6.07 30.32 5.82
CA LYS A 519 6.86 31.04 6.84
C LYS A 519 6.35 30.74 8.23
N VAL A 520 5.02 30.78 8.42
CA VAL A 520 4.39 30.45 9.70
C VAL A 520 4.70 29.01 10.10
N GLN A 521 4.62 28.07 9.15
CA GLN A 521 4.97 26.68 9.42
C GLN A 521 6.45 26.52 9.78
N LEU A 522 7.34 27.23 9.08
CA LEU A 522 8.78 27.21 9.37
C LEU A 522 9.06 27.69 10.80
N GLU A 523 8.46 28.80 11.22
CA GLU A 523 8.61 29.34 12.58
C GLU A 523 8.16 28.33 13.65
N VAL A 524 7.01 27.68 13.44
CA VAL A 524 6.49 26.65 14.34
C VAL A 524 7.46 25.47 14.47
N LYS A 525 7.95 24.96 13.33
CA LYS A 525 8.86 23.79 13.32
C LYS A 525 10.27 24.14 13.80
N GLN A 526 10.73 25.36 13.54
CA GLN A 526 12.00 25.88 14.05
C GLN A 526 11.98 25.97 15.58
N ALA A 527 10.93 26.55 16.16
CA ALA A 527 10.79 26.64 17.61
C ALA A 527 10.80 25.25 18.27
N ALA A 528 10.08 24.28 17.69
CA ALA A 528 10.06 22.90 18.19
C ALA A 528 11.43 22.20 18.08
N LEU A 529 12.19 22.45 17.00
CA LEU A 529 13.54 21.93 16.83
C LEU A 529 14.50 22.53 17.87
N GLU A 530 14.48 23.86 18.05
CA GLU A 530 15.34 24.54 19.02
C GLU A 530 15.07 24.06 20.45
N GLU A 531 13.79 23.89 20.80
CA GLU A 531 13.40 23.34 22.09
C GLU A 531 13.94 21.92 22.29
N SER A 532 13.77 21.02 21.32
CA SER A 532 14.21 19.62 21.45
C SER A 532 15.74 19.49 21.53
N LEU A 533 16.48 20.31 20.77
CA LEU A 533 17.95 20.39 20.84
C LEU A 533 18.41 20.94 22.19
N ALA A 534 17.79 22.01 22.69
CA ALA A 534 18.12 22.59 23.99
C ALA A 534 17.88 21.60 25.14
N GLN A 535 16.78 20.86 25.08
CA GLN A 535 16.45 19.83 26.09
C GLN A 535 17.47 18.70 26.09
N LEU A 536 17.84 18.17 24.91
CA LEU A 536 18.86 17.13 24.78
C LEU A 536 20.22 17.60 25.29
N ASP A 537 20.69 18.79 24.90
CA ASP A 537 21.97 19.35 25.36
C ASP A 537 22.03 19.54 26.88
N LYS A 538 20.90 19.95 27.49
CA LYS A 538 20.78 20.12 28.94
C LYS A 538 20.79 18.79 29.68
N ARG A 539 20.13 17.75 29.14
CA ARG A 539 19.96 16.44 29.80
C ARG A 539 21.13 15.48 29.55
N LEU A 540 21.87 15.64 28.46
CA LEU A 540 22.97 14.74 28.06
C LEU A 540 23.93 14.38 29.21
N PRO A 541 24.41 15.31 30.07
CA PRO A 541 25.33 14.96 31.16
C PRO A 541 24.75 14.01 32.23
N LYS A 542 23.41 13.95 32.33
CA LYS A 542 22.68 13.11 33.28
C LYS A 542 21.90 11.99 32.57
N ASN A 543 22.06 11.83 31.26
CA ASN A 543 21.33 10.84 30.49
C ASN A 543 22.06 9.49 30.60
N GLU A 544 21.41 8.51 31.22
CA GLU A 544 21.98 7.17 31.46
C GLU A 544 22.02 6.31 30.17
N PHE A 545 21.27 6.70 29.14
CA PHE A 545 21.08 5.91 27.93
C PHE A 545 21.78 6.48 26.70
N VAL A 546 22.12 7.77 26.70
CA VAL A 546 22.69 8.48 25.56
C VAL A 546 23.99 9.15 25.99
N ARG A 547 25.10 8.79 25.35
CA ARG A 547 26.41 9.40 25.59
C ARG A 547 27.13 9.70 24.29
N ILE A 548 28.07 10.63 24.35
CA ILE A 548 28.94 10.97 23.22
C ILE A 548 30.37 10.58 23.61
N GLU A 549 30.94 9.62 22.89
CA GLU A 549 32.31 9.12 23.09
C GLU A 549 33.11 9.39 21.81
N ASN A 550 34.26 10.08 21.91
CA ASN A 550 35.10 10.45 20.76
C ASN A 550 34.37 11.19 19.62
N GLY A 551 33.27 11.90 19.93
CA GLY A 551 32.44 12.59 18.94
C GLY A 551 31.36 11.71 18.28
N GLU A 552 31.26 10.44 18.67
CA GLU A 552 30.25 9.49 18.17
C GLU A 552 29.13 9.29 19.20
N LEU A 553 27.91 9.10 18.71
CA LEU A 553 26.73 8.86 19.52
C LEU A 553 26.67 7.39 19.93
N VAL A 554 26.66 7.14 21.24
CA VAL A 554 26.48 5.80 21.81
C VAL A 554 25.14 5.75 22.52
N LEU A 555 24.27 4.85 22.05
CA LEU A 555 22.97 4.57 22.63
C LEU A 555 23.02 3.23 23.36
N THR A 556 22.74 3.22 24.66
CA THR A 556 22.63 1.98 25.44
C THR A 556 21.49 1.13 24.87
N PRO A 557 21.74 -0.14 24.49
CA PRO A 557 20.70 -1.03 24.02
C PRO A 557 19.67 -1.35 25.12
N LEU A 558 18.52 -1.88 24.74
CA LEU A 558 17.46 -2.28 25.67
C LEU A 558 17.75 -3.71 26.20
N ASP A 559 18.92 -3.93 26.82
CA ASP A 559 19.52 -5.28 26.99
C ASP A 559 18.88 -6.19 28.06
N GLU A 560 18.30 -5.68 29.15
CA GLU A 560 17.83 -6.56 30.26
C GLU A 560 16.36 -7.00 30.13
N GLU A 561 15.49 -6.21 29.47
CA GLU A 561 14.06 -6.50 29.34
C GLU A 561 13.68 -7.14 27.99
N GLU A 562 14.49 -7.07 26.93
CA GLU A 562 14.22 -7.80 25.69
C GLU A 562 14.13 -9.33 25.93
N ALA A 563 14.86 -9.83 26.94
CA ALA A 563 14.78 -11.21 27.41
C ALA A 563 13.48 -11.51 28.19
N GLU A 564 12.89 -10.53 28.90
CA GLU A 564 11.60 -10.66 29.59
C GLU A 564 10.41 -10.49 28.66
N ILE A 565 10.47 -9.55 27.70
CA ILE A 565 9.47 -9.38 26.62
C ILE A 565 9.33 -10.67 25.79
N ARG A 566 10.43 -11.44 25.63
CA ARG A 566 10.42 -12.74 24.93
C ARG A 566 9.96 -13.90 25.81
N LYS A 567 9.94 -13.76 27.14
CA LYS A 567 9.40 -14.79 28.03
C LYS A 567 7.89 -14.67 28.00
N GLU A 568 7.23 -15.79 27.70
CA GLU A 568 5.77 -15.84 27.75
C GLU A 568 5.29 -15.53 29.17
N HIS A 569 4.49 -14.47 29.31
CA HIS A 569 3.93 -14.04 30.59
C HIS A 569 3.10 -15.20 31.21
N PRO A 570 3.17 -15.44 32.54
CA PRO A 570 2.45 -16.55 33.18
C PRO A 570 0.95 -16.57 32.88
N LEU A 571 0.29 -15.40 32.91
CA LEU A 571 -1.11 -15.26 32.54
C LEU A 571 -1.36 -15.70 31.09
N ALA A 572 -0.46 -15.36 30.17
CA ALA A 572 -0.61 -15.68 28.76
C ALA A 572 -0.51 -17.20 28.51
N LYS A 573 0.38 -17.89 29.23
CA LYS A 573 0.50 -19.35 29.22
C LYS A 573 -0.77 -20.01 29.75
N LYS A 574 -1.34 -19.50 30.85
CA LYS A 574 -2.57 -20.00 31.47
C LYS A 574 -3.79 -19.81 30.57
N ILE A 575 -3.99 -18.62 30.03
CA ILE A 575 -5.05 -18.38 29.04
C ILE A 575 -4.87 -19.32 27.85
N GLY A 576 -3.63 -19.54 27.39
CA GLY A 576 -3.32 -20.49 26.34
C GLY A 576 -3.73 -21.94 26.61
N SER A 577 -3.65 -22.42 27.87
CA SER A 577 -4.10 -23.78 28.22
C SER A 577 -5.61 -23.91 28.23
N LEU A 578 -6.35 -22.83 28.52
CA LEU A 578 -7.80 -22.78 28.53
C LEU A 578 -8.43 -22.71 27.13
N LEU A 579 -7.70 -22.25 26.11
CA LEU A 579 -8.25 -22.09 24.76
C LEU A 579 -8.66 -23.44 24.13
N PRO A 580 -9.90 -23.56 23.60
CA PRO A 580 -10.37 -24.80 23.02
C PRO A 580 -9.64 -25.15 21.72
N PRO A 581 -9.43 -26.45 21.42
CA PRO A 581 -8.89 -26.85 20.12
C PRO A 581 -9.93 -26.55 19.03
N ILE A 582 -9.48 -26.04 17.89
CA ILE A 582 -10.38 -25.73 16.77
C ILE A 582 -9.74 -26.01 15.42
N GLN A 583 -10.55 -26.39 14.42
CA GLN A 583 -10.11 -26.44 13.03
C GLN A 583 -10.32 -25.09 12.34
N LEU A 584 -9.43 -24.74 11.41
CA LEU A 584 -9.47 -23.44 10.73
C LEU A 584 -10.80 -23.14 10.01
N GLY A 585 -11.44 -24.14 9.41
CA GLY A 585 -12.75 -23.96 8.75
C GLY A 585 -13.88 -23.62 9.72
N GLN A 586 -13.89 -24.24 10.91
CA GLN A 586 -14.87 -23.94 11.97
C GLN A 586 -14.60 -22.58 12.62
N LEU A 587 -13.32 -22.20 12.77
CA LEU A 587 -12.94 -20.88 13.24
C LEU A 587 -13.53 -19.78 12.36
N LEU A 588 -13.43 -19.91 11.04
CA LEU A 588 -14.04 -18.96 10.11
C LEU A 588 -15.57 -18.92 10.25
N ALA A 589 -16.22 -20.06 10.47
CA ALA A 589 -17.67 -20.12 10.65
C ALA A 589 -18.12 -19.41 11.93
N GLU A 590 -17.39 -19.57 13.04
CA GLU A 590 -17.68 -18.86 14.31
C GLU A 590 -17.46 -17.35 14.18
N VAL A 591 -16.33 -16.93 13.59
CA VAL A 591 -16.04 -15.51 13.37
C VAL A 591 -17.08 -14.88 12.45
N ASP A 592 -17.54 -15.58 11.41
CA ASP A 592 -18.60 -15.07 10.54
C ASP A 592 -19.94 -14.95 11.25
N ALA A 593 -20.26 -15.85 12.19
CA ALA A 593 -21.48 -15.75 12.97
C ALA A 593 -21.53 -14.47 13.82
N TRP A 594 -20.38 -13.98 14.31
CA TRP A 594 -20.31 -12.72 15.06
C TRP A 594 -20.24 -11.49 14.17
N THR A 595 -19.53 -11.56 13.04
CA THR A 595 -19.13 -10.38 12.25
C THR A 595 -19.90 -10.24 10.93
N GLY A 596 -20.33 -11.34 10.34
CA GLY A 596 -20.93 -11.39 9.01
C GLY A 596 -19.97 -11.00 7.88
N PHE A 597 -18.65 -11.17 8.04
CA PHE A 597 -17.65 -10.79 7.04
C PHE A 597 -17.90 -11.46 5.67
N SER A 598 -18.44 -12.68 5.64
CA SER A 598 -18.76 -13.44 4.43
C SER A 598 -19.79 -12.73 3.54
N GLN A 599 -20.62 -11.86 4.11
CA GLN A 599 -21.60 -11.05 3.37
C GLN A 599 -20.93 -10.02 2.46
N GLN A 600 -19.68 -9.63 2.75
CA GLN A 600 -18.88 -8.75 1.89
C GLN A 600 -18.31 -9.50 0.68
N LEU A 601 -18.19 -10.83 0.78
CA LEU A 601 -17.82 -11.71 -0.33
C LEU A 601 -19.01 -11.84 -1.28
N THR A 602 -19.18 -10.81 -2.11
CA THR A 602 -20.27 -10.72 -3.07
C THR A 602 -19.87 -11.25 -4.45
N HIS A 603 -20.84 -11.77 -5.18
CA HIS A 603 -20.62 -12.28 -6.53
C HIS A 603 -20.24 -11.13 -7.49
N ALA A 604 -19.18 -11.28 -8.30
CA ALA A 604 -18.70 -10.23 -9.22
C ALA A 604 -19.76 -9.72 -10.23
N GLY A 605 -20.74 -10.57 -10.54
CA GLY A 605 -21.88 -10.26 -11.41
C GLY A 605 -23.04 -9.51 -10.73
N GLY A 606 -23.03 -9.34 -9.40
CA GLY A 606 -24.14 -8.76 -8.63
C GLY A 606 -25.38 -9.66 -8.49
N SER A 607 -25.26 -10.93 -8.86
CA SER A 607 -26.32 -11.93 -8.72
C SER A 607 -26.29 -12.58 -7.34
N THR A 608 -27.46 -12.84 -6.76
CA THR A 608 -27.58 -13.71 -5.59
C THR A 608 -27.29 -15.17 -5.97
N SER A 609 -26.48 -15.86 -5.16
CA SER A 609 -26.18 -17.28 -5.35
C SER A 609 -27.44 -18.12 -5.19
N ARG A 610 -27.50 -19.25 -5.90
CA ARG A 610 -28.52 -20.29 -5.72
C ARG A 610 -27.99 -21.52 -4.97
N ILE A 611 -26.72 -21.47 -4.54
CA ILE A 611 -26.08 -22.55 -3.79
C ILE A 611 -26.57 -22.49 -2.34
N PRO A 612 -27.17 -23.57 -1.81
CA PRO A 612 -27.41 -23.72 -0.37
C PRO A 612 -26.06 -23.67 0.37
N ASP A 613 -26.00 -22.98 1.50
CA ASP A 613 -24.79 -22.88 2.33
C ASP A 613 -23.55 -22.37 1.58
N LEU A 614 -23.74 -21.30 0.78
CA LEU A 614 -22.63 -20.61 0.10
C LEU A 614 -21.47 -20.27 1.05
N ALA A 615 -21.77 -19.91 2.30
CA ALA A 615 -20.78 -19.51 3.29
C ALA A 615 -19.70 -20.60 3.52
N THR A 616 -20.09 -21.87 3.65
CA THR A 616 -19.14 -22.97 3.89
C THR A 616 -18.20 -23.19 2.69
N HIS A 617 -18.72 -23.03 1.47
CA HIS A 617 -17.91 -23.05 0.25
C HIS A 617 -16.92 -21.88 0.17
N LEU A 618 -17.33 -20.70 0.64
CA LEU A 618 -16.45 -19.54 0.72
C LEU A 618 -15.34 -19.76 1.75
N TYR A 619 -15.64 -20.32 2.92
CA TYR A 619 -14.63 -20.67 3.92
C TYR A 619 -13.60 -21.65 3.36
N ALA A 620 -14.06 -22.70 2.66
CA ALA A 620 -13.16 -23.66 2.03
C ALA A 620 -12.27 -23.00 0.97
N ALA A 621 -12.82 -22.10 0.14
CA ALA A 621 -12.04 -21.35 -0.84
C ALA A 621 -11.00 -20.41 -0.18
N LEU A 622 -11.38 -19.74 0.92
CA LEU A 622 -10.49 -18.87 1.71
C LEU A 622 -9.33 -19.67 2.31
N VAL A 623 -9.63 -20.75 3.03
CA VAL A 623 -8.62 -21.64 3.62
C VAL A 623 -7.70 -22.19 2.55
N THR A 624 -8.25 -22.59 1.40
CA THR A 624 -7.43 -23.09 0.28
C THR A 624 -6.39 -22.06 -0.15
N GLN A 625 -6.79 -20.81 -0.37
CA GLN A 625 -5.85 -19.77 -0.81
C GLN A 625 -4.89 -19.36 0.32
N ALA A 626 -5.39 -19.15 1.54
CA ALA A 626 -4.59 -18.72 2.70
C ALA A 626 -3.52 -19.75 3.07
N CYS A 627 -3.82 -21.05 2.97
CA CYS A 627 -2.89 -22.13 3.28
C CYS A 627 -1.96 -22.52 2.12
N ASN A 628 -1.97 -21.76 1.02
CA ASN A 628 -1.27 -22.07 -0.23
C ASN A 628 -1.62 -23.43 -0.83
N MET A 629 -2.83 -23.94 -0.58
CA MET A 629 -3.26 -25.26 -1.02
C MET A 629 -3.77 -25.26 -2.47
N THR A 630 -3.76 -26.43 -3.09
CA THR A 630 -4.44 -26.60 -4.38
C THR A 630 -5.94 -26.85 -4.16
N LEU A 631 -6.78 -26.38 -5.10
CA LEU A 631 -8.23 -26.63 -5.04
C LEU A 631 -8.56 -28.13 -5.09
N ILE A 632 -7.74 -28.93 -5.78
CA ILE A 632 -7.85 -30.39 -5.79
C ILE A 632 -7.55 -30.95 -4.40
N GLY A 633 -6.44 -30.52 -3.78
CA GLY A 633 -6.10 -30.94 -2.42
C GLY A 633 -7.16 -30.58 -1.38
N MET A 634 -7.81 -29.41 -1.50
CA MET A 634 -8.95 -29.08 -0.63
C MET A 634 -10.18 -29.96 -0.92
N ALA A 635 -10.46 -30.28 -2.19
CA ALA A 635 -11.56 -31.17 -2.54
C ALA A 635 -11.35 -32.58 -1.93
N ASP A 636 -10.12 -33.09 -1.98
CA ASP A 636 -9.77 -34.39 -1.37
C ASP A 636 -9.86 -34.39 0.17
N LEU A 637 -9.70 -33.22 0.80
CA LEU A 637 -9.68 -33.03 2.25
C LEU A 637 -10.98 -32.47 2.83
N SER A 638 -12.02 -32.28 2.01
CA SER A 638 -13.33 -31.76 2.42
C SER A 638 -14.47 -32.53 1.75
N GLU A 639 -15.69 -32.03 1.83
CA GLU A 639 -16.86 -32.59 1.14
C GLU A 639 -17.18 -31.89 -0.19
N PHE A 640 -16.40 -30.85 -0.55
CA PHE A 640 -16.66 -30.02 -1.72
C PHE A 640 -15.97 -30.54 -2.98
N SER A 641 -16.62 -30.37 -4.13
CA SER A 641 -16.02 -30.67 -5.43
C SER A 641 -15.04 -29.59 -5.87
N TYR A 642 -14.09 -29.96 -6.74
CA TYR A 642 -13.16 -29.01 -7.35
C TYR A 642 -13.89 -27.87 -8.09
N GLU A 643 -14.96 -28.18 -8.82
CA GLU A 643 -15.74 -27.20 -9.60
C GLU A 643 -16.42 -26.18 -8.68
N GLN A 644 -16.94 -26.62 -7.53
CA GLN A 644 -17.57 -25.74 -6.55
C GLN A 644 -16.55 -24.75 -5.96
N LEU A 645 -15.37 -25.25 -5.56
CA LEU A 645 -14.29 -24.42 -5.01
C LEU A 645 -13.71 -23.47 -6.06
N LEU A 646 -13.52 -23.93 -7.29
CA LEU A 646 -13.07 -23.10 -8.42
C LEU A 646 -14.07 -21.99 -8.72
N TRP A 647 -15.37 -22.29 -8.68
CA TRP A 647 -16.42 -21.31 -8.89
C TRP A 647 -16.41 -20.24 -7.78
N CYS A 648 -16.36 -20.64 -6.51
CA CYS A 648 -16.29 -19.70 -5.39
C CYS A 648 -15.06 -18.80 -5.48
N THR A 649 -13.88 -19.41 -5.68
CA THR A 649 -12.61 -18.69 -5.82
C THR A 649 -12.66 -17.66 -6.95
N LYS A 650 -13.20 -18.01 -8.12
CA LYS A 650 -13.27 -17.08 -9.26
C LYS A 650 -14.30 -15.96 -9.08
N TRP A 651 -15.44 -16.25 -8.45
CA TRP A 651 -16.60 -15.36 -8.47
C TRP A 651 -16.81 -14.54 -7.21
N TYR A 652 -16.12 -14.88 -6.11
CA TYR A 652 -16.32 -14.25 -4.80
C TYR A 652 -15.01 -13.79 -4.16
N ILE A 653 -13.89 -14.49 -4.39
CA ILE A 653 -12.59 -14.16 -3.80
C ILE A 653 -11.85 -13.18 -4.71
N ARG A 654 -11.88 -11.89 -4.34
CA ARG A 654 -11.22 -10.80 -5.07
C ARG A 654 -10.78 -9.72 -4.09
N GLU A 655 -9.78 -8.93 -4.45
CA GLU A 655 -9.34 -7.78 -3.65
C GLU A 655 -10.52 -6.90 -3.19
N GLU A 656 -11.47 -6.59 -4.07
CA GLU A 656 -12.60 -5.69 -3.75
C GLU A 656 -13.62 -6.28 -2.76
N THR A 657 -13.60 -7.59 -2.54
CA THR A 657 -14.46 -8.26 -1.56
C THR A 657 -13.69 -8.66 -0.32
N LEU A 658 -12.41 -9.02 -0.48
CA LEU A 658 -11.50 -9.36 0.59
C LEU A 658 -11.16 -8.15 1.46
N GLN A 659 -10.94 -6.97 0.87
CA GLN A 659 -10.64 -5.77 1.65
C GLN A 659 -11.84 -5.36 2.52
N PRO A 660 -13.08 -5.20 2.01
CA PRO A 660 -14.23 -4.92 2.88
C PRO A 660 -14.54 -6.02 3.91
N ALA A 661 -14.29 -7.29 3.57
CA ALA A 661 -14.39 -8.38 4.54
C ALA A 661 -13.36 -8.24 5.67
N THR A 662 -12.13 -7.84 5.32
CA THR A 662 -11.05 -7.56 6.28
C THR A 662 -11.43 -6.35 7.14
N ASP A 663 -11.95 -5.28 6.55
CA ASP A 663 -12.37 -4.08 7.27
C ASP A 663 -13.39 -4.42 8.37
N VAL A 664 -14.36 -5.30 8.07
CA VAL A 664 -15.36 -5.78 9.05
C VAL A 664 -14.69 -6.48 10.24
N LEU A 665 -13.68 -7.31 10.00
CA LEU A 665 -12.95 -7.99 11.07
C LEU A 665 -12.11 -7.01 11.89
N VAL A 666 -11.45 -6.05 11.23
CA VAL A 666 -10.65 -5.00 11.89
C VAL A 666 -11.55 -4.11 12.76
N ASP A 667 -12.71 -3.70 12.25
CA ASP A 667 -13.68 -2.88 12.99
C ASP A 667 -14.27 -3.63 14.18
N PHE A 668 -14.53 -4.93 14.03
CA PHE A 668 -14.97 -5.78 15.13
C PHE A 668 -13.89 -5.92 16.21
N GLN A 669 -12.64 -6.15 15.80
CA GLN A 669 -11.48 -6.20 16.70
C GLN A 669 -11.32 -4.88 17.45
N TYR A 670 -11.48 -3.74 16.76
CA TYR A 670 -11.40 -2.41 17.34
C TYR A 670 -12.42 -2.19 18.47
N GLN A 671 -13.57 -2.87 18.43
CA GLN A 671 -14.62 -2.73 19.44
C GLN A 671 -14.47 -3.65 20.66
N GLN A 672 -13.50 -4.59 20.65
CA GLN A 672 -13.33 -5.53 21.76
C GLN A 672 -12.71 -4.84 22.98
N LEU A 673 -13.14 -5.22 24.19
CA LEU A 673 -12.58 -4.68 25.43
C LEU A 673 -11.10 -5.00 25.57
N LEU A 674 -10.73 -6.28 25.39
CA LEU A 674 -9.34 -6.72 25.49
C LEU A 674 -8.41 -5.99 24.50
N SER A 675 -8.90 -5.61 23.31
CA SER A 675 -8.06 -4.95 22.31
C SER A 675 -7.65 -3.53 22.71
N GLN A 676 -8.46 -2.86 23.54
CA GLN A 676 -8.17 -1.51 24.04
C GLN A 676 -6.97 -1.48 25.01
N HIS A 677 -6.60 -2.62 25.61
CA HIS A 677 -5.41 -2.72 26.44
C HIS A 677 -4.11 -2.75 25.61
N TRP A 678 -4.16 -3.16 24.34
CA TRP A 678 -2.96 -3.19 23.47
C TRP A 678 -2.67 -1.86 22.78
N GLY A 679 -3.71 -1.05 22.56
CA GLY A 679 -3.61 0.20 21.84
C GLY A 679 -4.96 0.86 21.58
N SER A 680 -4.92 2.11 21.14
CA SER A 680 -6.11 2.94 20.91
C SER A 680 -6.61 2.91 19.45
N GLY A 681 -5.93 2.16 18.58
CA GLY A 681 -6.21 2.13 17.14
C GLY A 681 -5.67 3.35 16.39
N THR A 682 -4.75 4.13 16.99
CA THR A 682 -4.16 5.33 16.36
C THR A 682 -2.69 5.17 16.00
N PHE A 683 -2.04 4.10 16.45
CA PHE A 683 -0.64 3.78 16.12
C PHE A 683 -0.58 2.50 15.28
N SER A 684 0.32 2.44 14.31
CA SER A 684 0.52 1.23 13.51
C SER A 684 1.95 1.07 13.03
N SER A 685 2.26 -0.11 12.50
CA SER A 685 3.53 -0.43 11.85
C SER A 685 3.31 -1.04 10.48
N SER A 686 4.31 -0.93 9.60
CA SER A 686 4.36 -1.70 8.35
C SER A 686 5.67 -2.46 8.19
N ASP A 687 5.58 -3.73 7.81
CA ASP A 687 6.75 -4.60 7.58
C ASP A 687 6.53 -5.58 6.41
N GLY A 688 7.62 -6.00 5.78
CA GLY A 688 7.65 -6.86 4.59
C GLY A 688 8.07 -8.31 4.88
N GLN A 689 7.18 -9.26 4.56
CA GLN A 689 7.48 -10.70 4.60
C GLN A 689 7.86 -11.23 3.21
N ARG A 690 8.92 -12.05 3.13
CA ARG A 690 9.44 -12.57 1.87
C ARG A 690 8.89 -13.97 1.57
N PHE A 691 8.30 -14.16 0.39
CA PHE A 691 7.75 -15.45 -0.05
C PHE A 691 8.46 -15.96 -1.31
N ALA A 692 8.93 -17.20 -1.30
CA ALA A 692 9.54 -17.83 -2.47
C ALA A 692 8.49 -18.13 -3.55
N VAL A 693 8.89 -18.06 -4.82
CA VAL A 693 8.00 -18.38 -5.95
C VAL A 693 8.60 -19.51 -6.80
N ALA A 694 7.78 -20.52 -7.09
CA ALA A 694 8.18 -21.67 -7.90
C ALA A 694 8.07 -21.41 -9.42
N ARG A 695 7.15 -20.54 -9.84
CA ARG A 695 6.89 -20.24 -11.26
C ARG A 695 7.40 -18.85 -11.66
N LYS A 696 7.70 -18.67 -12.95
CA LYS A 696 8.08 -17.35 -13.49
C LYS A 696 6.89 -16.39 -13.40
N THR A 697 7.14 -15.22 -12.81
CA THR A 697 6.26 -14.05 -12.75
C THR A 697 7.13 -12.79 -12.74
N ASN A 698 6.65 -11.70 -13.35
CA ASN A 698 7.39 -10.44 -13.45
C ASN A 698 7.48 -9.68 -12.11
N MET A 699 6.60 -10.02 -11.15
CA MET A 699 6.64 -9.50 -9.79
C MET A 699 7.78 -10.11 -8.96
N ALA A 700 8.25 -11.30 -9.31
CA ALA A 700 9.26 -12.01 -8.54
C ALA A 700 10.68 -11.63 -8.99
N SER A 701 11.56 -11.35 -8.03
CA SER A 701 12.94 -10.97 -8.28
C SER A 701 13.92 -11.88 -7.53
N PRO A 702 15.13 -12.12 -8.06
CA PRO A 702 16.16 -12.81 -7.31
C PRO A 702 16.64 -11.93 -6.15
N LEU A 703 16.80 -12.54 -4.98
CA LEU A 703 17.40 -11.92 -3.81
C LEU A 703 18.24 -12.98 -3.10
N PRO A 704 19.53 -13.15 -3.49
CA PRO A 704 20.32 -14.32 -3.12
C PRO A 704 20.40 -14.62 -1.63
N ARG A 705 20.40 -13.57 -0.79
CA ARG A 705 20.37 -13.69 0.68
C ARG A 705 19.18 -14.50 1.20
N TYR A 706 18.02 -14.40 0.54
CA TYR A 706 16.77 -15.03 1.00
C TYR A 706 16.35 -16.22 0.14
N PHE A 707 16.64 -16.19 -1.17
CA PHE A 707 16.12 -17.18 -2.12
C PHE A 707 17.22 -18.03 -2.78
N GLY A 708 18.50 -17.82 -2.46
CA GLY A 708 19.61 -18.49 -3.15
C GLY A 708 19.57 -18.24 -4.66
N PHE A 709 19.51 -19.31 -5.46
CA PHE A 709 19.34 -19.22 -6.92
C PHE A 709 17.88 -19.01 -7.36
N GLY A 710 16.94 -19.05 -6.44
CA GLY A 710 15.51 -18.84 -6.67
C GLY A 710 15.11 -17.37 -6.76
N ARG A 711 13.80 -17.14 -6.78
CA ARG A 711 13.18 -15.80 -6.79
C ARG A 711 12.04 -15.77 -5.78
N GLY A 712 11.67 -14.58 -5.37
CA GLY A 712 10.54 -14.40 -4.47
C GLY A 712 9.84 -13.06 -4.63
N LEU A 713 8.84 -12.88 -3.79
CA LEU A 713 7.99 -11.70 -3.64
C LEU A 713 8.17 -11.13 -2.25
N ASN A 714 7.87 -9.85 -2.09
CA ASN A 714 7.76 -9.21 -0.80
C ASN A 714 6.29 -8.88 -0.53
N VAL A 715 5.80 -9.11 0.68
CA VAL A 715 4.42 -8.85 1.09
C VAL A 715 4.46 -7.87 2.25
N VAL A 716 4.11 -6.62 1.97
CA VAL A 716 4.06 -5.54 2.97
C VAL A 716 2.72 -5.60 3.69
N THR A 717 2.73 -5.52 5.01
CA THR A 717 1.54 -5.60 5.86
C THR A 717 1.50 -4.43 6.81
N TRP A 718 0.31 -3.89 7.04
CA TRP A 718 0.08 -2.84 8.02
C TRP A 718 -0.67 -3.40 9.23
N THR A 719 -0.06 -3.30 10.39
CA THR A 719 -0.57 -3.85 11.65
C THR A 719 -0.82 -2.71 12.64
N SER A 720 -2.04 -2.63 13.18
CA SER A 720 -2.40 -1.65 14.20
C SER A 720 -1.74 -1.97 15.54
N ASP A 721 -1.78 -1.02 16.47
CA ASP A 721 -1.43 -1.23 17.88
C ASP A 721 -2.37 -2.23 18.59
N GLN A 722 -3.50 -2.59 17.97
CA GLN A 722 -4.43 -3.61 18.45
C GLN A 722 -4.24 -4.98 17.75
N LEU A 723 -3.11 -5.18 17.08
CA LEU A 723 -2.72 -6.40 16.36
C LEU A 723 -3.57 -6.74 15.13
N SER A 724 -4.62 -5.99 14.80
CA SER A 724 -5.38 -6.14 13.56
C SER A 724 -4.58 -5.67 12.33
N GLN A 725 -4.68 -6.41 11.22
CA GLN A 725 -3.97 -6.08 9.98
C GLN A 725 -4.92 -5.45 8.95
N TYR A 726 -4.90 -4.13 8.85
CA TYR A 726 -5.84 -3.35 8.03
C TYR A 726 -5.42 -3.20 6.56
N GLY A 727 -4.19 -3.58 6.21
CA GLY A 727 -3.71 -3.53 4.84
C GLY A 727 -2.67 -4.60 4.53
N ILE A 728 -2.62 -5.00 3.26
CA ILE A 728 -1.62 -5.93 2.73
C ILE A 728 -1.32 -5.65 1.26
N ARG A 729 -0.06 -5.78 0.81
CA ARG A 729 0.32 -5.53 -0.58
C ARG A 729 1.47 -6.42 -1.06
N VAL A 730 1.32 -6.98 -2.26
CA VAL A 730 2.39 -7.72 -2.95
C VAL A 730 3.28 -6.75 -3.70
N THR A 731 4.58 -6.82 -3.44
CA THR A 731 5.58 -5.92 -4.01
C THR A 731 6.80 -6.71 -4.53
N PRO A 732 7.48 -6.23 -5.58
CA PRO A 732 8.75 -6.81 -5.99
C PRO A 732 9.83 -6.58 -4.92
N PRO A 733 10.63 -7.60 -4.53
CA PRO A 733 11.68 -7.43 -3.50
C PRO A 733 12.79 -6.43 -3.83
N ARG A 734 12.85 -5.98 -5.10
CA ARG A 734 13.84 -5.01 -5.58
C ARG A 734 13.48 -3.55 -5.27
N ILE A 735 12.22 -3.28 -4.93
CA ILE A 735 11.72 -1.94 -4.59
C ILE A 735 11.78 -1.78 -3.07
N ARG A 736 12.16 -0.59 -2.58
CA ARG A 736 12.18 -0.28 -1.15
C ARG A 736 10.76 -0.30 -0.58
N GLU A 737 10.62 -0.83 0.63
CA GLU A 737 9.33 -0.92 1.33
C GLU A 737 8.76 0.47 1.67
N SER A 738 9.64 1.46 1.91
CA SER A 738 9.30 2.87 2.16
C SER A 738 8.39 3.48 1.09
N THR A 739 8.48 2.99 -0.15
CA THR A 739 7.64 3.43 -1.27
C THR A 739 6.16 3.16 -1.00
N PHE A 740 5.84 2.07 -0.30
CA PHE A 740 4.46 1.61 -0.14
C PHE A 740 3.84 2.06 1.18
N THR A 741 4.63 2.47 2.17
CA THR A 741 4.22 2.73 3.57
C THR A 741 2.94 3.56 3.73
N LEU A 742 2.71 4.57 2.90
CA LEU A 742 1.51 5.43 2.99
C LEU A 742 0.27 4.85 2.31
N ASP A 743 0.39 3.81 1.48
CA ASP A 743 -0.72 3.29 0.68
C ASP A 743 -1.90 2.84 1.55
N ALA A 744 -1.70 1.86 2.43
CA ALA A 744 -2.80 1.35 3.26
C ALA A 744 -3.28 2.36 4.32
N ILE A 745 -2.46 3.36 4.67
CA ILE A 745 -2.83 4.42 5.61
C ILE A 745 -3.82 5.38 4.95
N LEU A 746 -3.52 5.81 3.73
CA LEU A 746 -4.39 6.72 2.96
C LEU A 746 -5.62 6.00 2.39
N ASP A 747 -5.49 4.72 2.05
CA ASP A 747 -6.58 3.87 1.59
C ASP A 747 -7.37 3.19 2.74
N ASN A 748 -7.10 3.54 4.00
CA ASN A 748 -7.74 2.92 5.16
C ASN A 748 -9.25 3.23 5.22
N GLN A 749 -10.08 2.18 5.17
CA GLN A 749 -11.55 2.27 5.23
C GLN A 749 -12.12 1.77 6.56
N THR A 750 -11.27 1.41 7.51
CA THR A 750 -11.66 0.91 8.83
C THR A 750 -11.97 2.04 9.81
N ALA A 751 -12.51 1.70 10.98
CA ALA A 751 -12.73 2.61 12.10
C ALA A 751 -11.42 3.11 12.73
N LEU A 752 -10.26 2.52 12.38
CA LEU A 752 -8.95 2.92 12.90
C LEU A 752 -8.59 4.33 12.40
N ASN A 753 -8.31 5.23 13.33
CA ASN A 753 -7.85 6.58 13.01
C ASN A 753 -6.34 6.68 13.20
N ILE A 754 -5.58 6.12 12.26
CA ILE A 754 -4.12 6.11 12.32
C ILE A 754 -3.57 7.53 12.28
N LYS A 755 -2.87 7.92 13.35
CA LYS A 755 -2.22 9.22 13.53
C LYS A 755 -0.70 9.12 13.55
N GLU A 756 -0.17 7.98 14.01
CA GLU A 756 1.26 7.72 14.11
C GLU A 756 1.60 6.39 13.43
N HIS A 757 2.74 6.32 12.75
CA HIS A 757 3.19 5.10 12.08
C HIS A 757 4.69 4.84 12.26
N THR A 758 5.07 3.57 12.40
CA THR A 758 6.47 3.15 12.51
C THR A 758 6.85 2.11 11.45
N THR A 759 8.12 2.12 11.05
CA THR A 759 8.73 1.13 10.17
C THR A 759 10.10 0.75 10.72
N ASP A 760 10.64 -0.39 10.30
CA ASP A 760 12.05 -0.70 10.55
C ASP A 760 12.97 0.26 9.74
N THR A 761 14.27 0.20 10.03
CA THR A 761 15.34 1.04 9.48
C THR A 761 15.38 0.99 7.93
N GLY A 762 14.91 -0.09 7.30
CA GLY A 762 14.80 -0.19 5.84
C GLY A 762 13.67 0.64 5.20
N GLY A 763 12.70 1.11 6.01
CA GLY A 763 11.45 1.74 5.58
C GLY A 763 11.41 3.28 5.65
N TYR A 764 12.47 3.95 6.12
CA TYR A 764 12.46 5.42 6.26
C TYR A 764 13.15 6.14 5.08
N THR A 765 12.67 7.34 4.74
CA THR A 765 13.37 8.34 3.91
C THR A 765 13.02 9.75 4.40
N ASP A 766 13.83 10.77 4.07
CA ASP A 766 13.49 12.17 4.37
C ASP A 766 12.12 12.56 3.78
N ILE A 767 11.82 12.08 2.56
CA ILE A 767 10.52 12.30 1.91
C ILE A 767 9.37 11.75 2.75
N MET A 768 9.53 10.61 3.42
CA MET A 768 8.49 10.06 4.30
C MET A 768 8.21 10.99 5.49
N PHE A 769 9.26 11.49 6.16
CA PHE A 769 9.08 12.47 7.24
C PHE A 769 8.31 13.71 6.78
N ALA A 770 8.63 14.23 5.60
CA ALA A 770 7.91 15.36 5.01
C ALA A 770 6.44 15.04 4.71
N LEU A 771 6.18 13.91 4.04
CA LEU A 771 4.82 13.54 3.64
C LEU A 771 3.92 13.24 4.83
N PHE A 772 4.40 12.52 5.86
CA PHE A 772 3.63 12.27 7.07
C PHE A 772 3.24 13.58 7.76
N ASP A 773 4.19 14.49 7.96
CA ASP A 773 3.92 15.78 8.60
C ASP A 773 2.94 16.63 7.78
N LEU A 774 3.14 16.71 6.44
CA LEU A 774 2.21 17.40 5.52
C LEU A 774 0.79 16.81 5.55
N LEU A 775 0.66 15.51 5.81
CA LEU A 775 -0.63 14.84 5.93
C LEU A 775 -1.27 14.97 7.33
N GLY A 776 -0.63 15.70 8.25
CA GLY A 776 -1.09 15.86 9.64
C GLY A 776 -0.86 14.61 10.50
N MET A 777 0.10 13.77 10.13
CA MET A 777 0.44 12.51 10.80
C MET A 777 1.88 12.52 11.32
N GLN A 778 2.17 11.64 12.28
CA GLN A 778 3.51 11.47 12.85
C GLN A 778 4.19 10.21 12.29
N PHE A 779 5.44 10.35 11.86
CA PHE A 779 6.29 9.23 11.47
C PHE A 779 7.35 8.97 12.53
N SER A 780 7.37 7.75 13.07
CA SER A 780 8.22 7.36 14.20
C SER A 780 9.01 6.08 13.88
N PRO A 781 9.93 6.09 12.89
CA PRO A 781 10.68 4.90 12.49
C PRO A 781 11.66 4.46 13.57
N ARG A 782 11.97 3.15 13.61
CA ARG A 782 13.10 2.64 14.40
C ARG A 782 14.40 3.02 13.70
N LEU A 783 15.27 3.72 14.43
CA LEU A 783 16.60 4.11 13.95
C LEU A 783 17.66 3.23 14.65
N ARG A 784 18.01 2.09 14.05
CA ARG A 784 19.00 1.16 14.63
C ARG A 784 20.40 1.75 14.68
N ASP A 785 20.87 2.34 13.57
CA ASP A 785 22.21 2.92 13.44
C ASP A 785 22.17 4.45 13.65
N ILE A 786 21.51 4.91 14.72
CA ILE A 786 21.19 6.34 14.93
C ILE A 786 22.42 7.27 14.91
N GLY A 787 23.63 6.75 15.19
CA GLY A 787 24.88 7.49 15.11
C GLY A 787 25.26 7.95 13.69
N ASP A 788 24.77 7.28 12.65
CA ASP A 788 25.03 7.65 11.25
C ASP A 788 24.16 8.84 10.78
N TYR A 789 23.20 9.27 11.60
CA TYR A 789 22.21 10.25 11.22
C TYR A 789 22.65 11.65 11.59
N THR A 790 22.72 12.51 10.57
CA THR A 790 22.98 13.93 10.79
C THR A 790 21.72 14.63 11.32
N ILE A 791 21.87 15.32 12.45
CA ILE A 791 20.87 16.25 13.00
C ILE A 791 21.12 17.62 12.37
N TYR A 792 20.14 18.15 11.64
CA TYR A 792 20.28 19.44 10.99
C TYR A 792 19.80 20.60 11.89
N HIS A 793 20.36 21.78 11.66
CA HIS A 793 20.01 23.01 12.35
C HIS A 793 19.68 24.13 11.35
N ILE A 794 19.02 25.20 11.82
CA ILE A 794 18.65 26.37 11.00
C ILE A 794 19.63 27.53 11.23
N ASP A 795 19.92 27.84 12.50
CA ASP A 795 20.81 28.94 12.89
C ASP A 795 22.27 28.68 12.51
N THR A 796 23.00 29.69 12.07
CA THR A 796 24.46 29.58 11.85
C THR A 796 25.27 29.60 13.14
N ASP A 797 24.73 30.18 14.21
CA ASP A 797 25.35 30.22 15.53
C ASP A 797 24.86 29.05 16.40
N ILE A 798 25.71 28.05 16.62
CA ILE A 798 25.37 26.83 17.34
C ILE A 798 25.43 27.08 18.85
N LYS A 799 24.26 27.15 19.48
CA LYS A 799 24.09 27.40 20.93
C LYS A 799 24.28 26.14 21.80
N TYR A 800 24.26 24.95 21.20
CA TYR A 800 24.24 23.64 21.89
C TYR A 800 25.63 23.00 21.92
N LYS A 801 26.45 23.36 22.91
CA LYS A 801 27.88 23.01 22.94
C LYS A 801 28.16 21.52 23.15
N ARG A 802 27.29 20.77 23.82
CA ARG A 802 27.52 19.36 24.16
C ARG A 802 27.13 18.44 23.01
N ILE A 803 26.06 18.77 22.30
CA ILE A 803 25.58 18.00 21.14
C ILE A 803 26.15 18.49 19.80
N SER A 804 27.01 19.52 19.80
CA SER A 804 27.60 20.06 18.58
C SER A 804 28.30 19.03 17.67
N PRO A 805 28.92 17.93 18.18
CA PRO A 805 29.47 16.89 17.31
C PRO A 805 28.42 16.15 16.46
N LEU A 806 27.15 16.13 16.89
CA LEU A 806 26.05 15.43 16.21
C LEU A 806 25.35 16.30 15.15
N LEU A 807 25.63 17.60 15.14
CA LEU A 807 24.98 18.55 14.25
C LEU A 807 25.60 18.56 12.85
N SER A 808 24.80 18.90 11.85
CA SER A 808 25.27 19.10 10.47
C SER A 808 26.31 20.21 10.40
N LYS A 809 27.28 20.09 9.48
CA LYS A 809 28.26 21.16 9.22
C LYS A 809 27.65 22.39 8.53
N LYS A 810 26.49 22.23 7.91
CA LYS A 810 25.79 23.28 7.15
C LYS A 810 24.34 23.37 7.62
N PRO A 811 23.77 24.58 7.69
CA PRO A 811 22.36 24.75 8.04
C PRO A 811 21.44 24.25 6.93
N LEU A 812 20.17 24.04 7.27
CA LEU A 812 19.10 23.74 6.33
C LEU A 812 18.87 24.89 5.34
N LYS A 813 18.46 24.55 4.13
CA LYS A 813 18.10 25.53 3.09
C LYS A 813 16.61 25.87 3.18
N THR A 814 16.26 26.71 4.14
CA THR A 814 14.86 27.07 4.45
C THR A 814 14.16 27.87 3.35
N ASP A 815 14.89 28.68 2.58
CA ASP A 815 14.29 29.54 1.55
C ASP A 815 13.53 28.75 0.47
N ARG A 816 14.13 27.64 0.01
CA ARG A 816 13.55 26.75 -0.99
C ARG A 816 12.24 26.14 -0.53
N PHE A 817 12.15 25.84 0.76
CA PHE A 817 10.94 25.30 1.36
C PHE A 817 9.81 26.32 1.36
N VAL A 818 10.10 27.57 1.74
CA VAL A 818 9.11 28.64 1.79
C VAL A 818 8.59 29.00 0.39
N GLU A 819 9.47 29.03 -0.62
CA GLU A 819 9.12 29.35 -2.01
C GLU A 819 8.15 28.34 -2.64
N ASP A 820 8.32 27.05 -2.35
CA ASP A 820 7.53 25.96 -2.96
C ASP A 820 6.54 25.31 -1.98
N TRP A 821 6.24 25.97 -0.86
CA TRP A 821 5.34 25.43 0.16
C TRP A 821 3.95 25.09 -0.40
N ASP A 822 3.40 25.95 -1.25
CA ASP A 822 2.09 25.72 -1.87
C ASP A 822 2.08 24.45 -2.73
N GLU A 823 3.20 24.15 -3.40
CA GLU A 823 3.37 22.94 -4.20
C GLU A 823 3.50 21.69 -3.32
N ALA A 824 4.19 21.78 -2.18
CA ALA A 824 4.26 20.70 -1.19
C ALA A 824 2.88 20.39 -0.58
N LEU A 825 2.08 21.42 -0.30
CA LEU A 825 0.68 21.25 0.13
C LEU A 825 -0.18 20.62 -0.96
N ARG A 826 -0.02 21.04 -2.22
CA ARG A 826 -0.73 20.44 -3.37
C ARG A 826 -0.43 18.96 -3.52
N VAL A 827 0.81 18.54 -3.33
CA VAL A 827 1.22 17.13 -3.30
C VAL A 827 0.47 16.37 -2.23
N ALA A 828 0.55 16.82 -0.99
CA ALA A 828 -0.05 16.11 0.12
C ALA A 828 -1.59 16.10 0.03
N ALA A 829 -2.21 17.15 -0.51
CA ALA A 829 -3.63 17.17 -0.86
C ALA A 829 -3.97 16.16 -1.96
N SER A 830 -3.14 16.05 -3.01
CA SER A 830 -3.34 15.08 -4.10
C SER A 830 -3.30 13.63 -3.58
N LEU A 831 -2.39 13.34 -2.65
CA LEU A 831 -2.31 12.06 -1.96
C LEU A 831 -3.55 11.83 -1.06
N ARG A 832 -3.87 12.79 -0.19
CA ARG A 832 -4.98 12.69 0.77
C ARG A 832 -6.35 12.56 0.11
N MET A 833 -6.54 13.19 -1.05
CA MET A 833 -7.79 13.17 -1.81
C MET A 833 -7.84 12.07 -2.88
N GLY A 834 -6.85 11.17 -2.92
CA GLY A 834 -6.87 9.99 -3.80
C GLY A 834 -6.70 10.28 -5.29
N TRP A 835 -6.06 11.39 -5.67
CA TRP A 835 -5.72 11.69 -7.07
C TRP A 835 -4.66 10.73 -7.62
N VAL A 836 -3.69 10.37 -6.78
CA VAL A 836 -2.62 9.41 -7.07
C VAL A 836 -2.35 8.55 -5.84
N THR A 837 -1.97 7.28 -6.03
CA THR A 837 -1.55 6.43 -4.91
C THR A 837 -0.17 6.87 -4.43
N ALA A 838 0.08 6.76 -3.13
CA ALA A 838 1.36 7.16 -2.54
C ALA A 838 2.54 6.42 -3.17
N SER A 839 2.43 5.10 -3.36
CA SER A 839 3.44 4.30 -4.03
C SER A 839 3.76 4.73 -5.46
N THR A 840 2.76 5.09 -6.26
CA THR A 840 3.00 5.57 -7.64
C THR A 840 3.78 6.87 -7.61
N PHE A 841 3.34 7.81 -6.76
CA PHE A 841 3.97 9.12 -6.65
C PHE A 841 5.38 9.05 -6.04
N ILE A 842 5.57 8.32 -4.94
CA ILE A 842 6.88 8.15 -4.28
C ILE A 842 7.85 7.41 -5.20
N SER A 843 7.40 6.37 -5.92
CA SER A 843 8.24 5.70 -6.92
C SER A 843 8.77 6.68 -7.96
N LYS A 844 7.92 7.60 -8.43
CA LYS A 844 8.32 8.64 -9.37
C LYS A 844 9.28 9.65 -8.73
N LEU A 845 9.04 10.10 -7.50
CA LEU A 845 9.96 11.00 -6.80
C LEU A 845 11.34 10.39 -6.58
N LEU A 846 11.40 9.09 -6.25
CA LEU A 846 12.64 8.36 -6.05
C LEU A 846 13.36 8.01 -7.37
N ALA A 847 12.62 7.97 -8.49
CA ALA A 847 13.18 7.82 -9.83
C ALA A 847 13.99 9.05 -10.23
N TYR A 848 13.51 10.26 -9.95
CA TYR A 848 14.22 11.50 -10.30
C TYR A 848 15.64 11.53 -9.71
N PRO A 849 16.69 11.82 -10.53
CA PRO A 849 17.96 12.22 -9.96
C PRO A 849 17.69 13.44 -9.08
N ARG A 850 18.52 13.66 -8.04
CA ARG A 850 18.35 14.67 -6.96
C ARG A 850 18.14 16.14 -7.41
N GLN A 851 17.85 16.39 -8.68
CA GLN A 851 17.69 17.65 -9.37
C GLN A 851 16.24 18.16 -9.45
N HIS A 852 15.21 17.31 -9.32
CA HIS A 852 13.82 17.79 -9.40
C HIS A 852 13.49 18.71 -8.19
N LYS A 853 13.00 19.92 -8.47
CA LYS A 853 12.76 20.99 -7.47
C LYS A 853 11.90 20.49 -6.31
N LEU A 854 10.76 19.86 -6.62
CA LEU A 854 9.83 19.32 -5.61
C LEU A 854 10.46 18.23 -4.72
N THR A 855 11.29 17.36 -5.29
CA THR A 855 11.98 16.31 -4.52
C THR A 855 12.97 16.93 -3.53
N GLN A 856 13.69 17.98 -3.95
CA GLN A 856 14.60 18.70 -3.06
C GLN A 856 13.84 19.39 -1.91
N VAL A 857 12.70 20.01 -2.20
CA VAL A 857 11.84 20.66 -1.19
C VAL A 857 11.37 19.66 -0.14
N LEU A 858 10.84 18.50 -0.57
CA LEU A 858 10.41 17.43 0.34
C LEU A 858 11.58 16.84 1.14
N ILE A 859 12.78 16.74 0.56
CA ILE A 859 13.97 16.27 1.29
C ILE A 859 14.39 17.29 2.36
N GLU A 860 14.49 18.58 2.03
CA GLU A 860 14.91 19.60 3.02
C GLU A 860 13.87 19.74 4.15
N TYR A 861 12.57 19.72 3.83
CA TYR A 861 11.52 19.69 4.85
C TYR A 861 11.57 18.41 5.69
N GLY A 862 11.77 17.26 5.04
CA GLY A 862 11.92 15.98 5.72
C GLY A 862 13.08 15.96 6.71
N ARG A 863 14.21 16.58 6.35
CA ARG A 863 15.35 16.74 7.27
C ARG A 863 15.01 17.61 8.47
N LEU A 864 14.24 18.68 8.29
CA LEU A 864 13.76 19.51 9.40
C LEU A 864 12.94 18.67 10.39
N ILE A 865 11.91 17.97 9.88
CA ILE A 865 11.04 17.13 10.71
C ILE A 865 11.84 16.02 11.41
N ARG A 866 12.73 15.33 10.68
CA ARG A 866 13.60 14.29 11.24
C ARG A 866 14.51 14.82 12.33
N SER A 867 15.08 16.01 12.13
CA SER A 867 16.00 16.62 13.11
C SER A 867 15.27 17.03 14.39
N GLY A 868 13.97 17.34 14.32
CA GLY A 868 13.12 17.52 15.50
C GLY A 868 12.75 16.20 16.19
N PHE A 869 12.62 15.10 15.43
CA PHE A 869 12.30 13.77 15.94
C PHE A 869 13.46 13.11 16.70
N ILE A 870 14.70 13.18 16.16
CA ILE A 870 15.86 12.46 16.69
C ILE A 870 16.14 12.77 18.18
N PRO A 871 16.17 14.04 18.64
CA PRO A 871 16.41 14.34 20.04
C PRO A 871 15.39 13.71 20.99
N ASN A 872 14.11 13.75 20.62
CA ASN A 872 13.03 13.14 21.40
C ASN A 872 13.13 11.61 21.41
N TYR A 873 13.55 11.00 20.31
CA TYR A 873 13.79 9.56 20.24
C TYR A 873 14.97 9.13 21.14
N LEU A 874 16.05 9.91 21.17
CA LEU A 874 17.21 9.64 22.01
C LEU A 874 16.87 9.77 23.50
N ASP A 875 16.24 10.88 23.88
CA ASP A 875 16.00 11.22 25.28
C ASP A 875 14.88 10.38 25.93
N ASN A 876 13.92 9.87 25.14
CA ASN A 876 12.76 9.13 25.65
C ASN A 876 12.85 7.62 25.43
N GLN A 877 13.31 6.88 26.44
CA GLN A 877 13.38 5.42 26.40
C GLN A 877 11.99 4.76 26.27
N THR A 878 10.96 5.28 26.92
CA THR A 878 9.58 4.77 26.83
C THR A 878 9.05 4.83 25.40
N ASN A 879 9.32 5.92 24.68
CA ASN A 879 8.94 6.03 23.27
C ASN A 879 9.70 5.03 22.38
N ARG A 880 11.00 4.84 22.61
CA ARG A 880 11.80 3.81 21.91
C ARG A 880 11.24 2.40 22.14
N ARG A 881 10.90 2.08 23.39
CA ARG A 881 10.26 0.81 23.76
C ARG A 881 8.91 0.64 23.06
N ARG A 882 8.06 1.67 23.06
CA ARG A 882 6.76 1.66 22.37
C ARG A 882 6.91 1.36 20.87
N ILE A 883 7.88 1.97 20.21
CA ILE A 883 8.20 1.72 18.79
C ILE A 883 8.66 0.27 18.58
N LEU A 884 9.57 -0.22 19.42
CA LEU A 884 10.08 -1.59 19.33
C LEU A 884 8.97 -2.63 19.52
N VAL A 885 8.13 -2.47 20.55
CA VAL A 885 6.99 -3.36 20.82
C VAL A 885 6.05 -3.41 19.61
N GLN A 886 5.77 -2.27 18.98
CA GLN A 886 4.91 -2.22 17.80
C GLN A 886 5.52 -2.92 16.57
N LEU A 887 6.85 -2.94 16.44
CA LEU A 887 7.52 -3.68 15.37
C LEU A 887 7.53 -5.19 15.65
N ASN A 888 7.73 -5.61 16.91
CA ASN A 888 7.68 -7.02 17.30
C ASN A 888 6.31 -7.66 17.01
N LYS A 889 5.21 -6.90 17.14
CA LYS A 889 3.87 -7.36 16.72
C LYS A 889 3.82 -7.79 15.24
N GLY A 890 4.58 -7.12 14.36
CA GLY A 890 4.72 -7.51 12.97
C GLY A 890 5.41 -8.87 12.79
N GLU A 891 6.44 -9.15 13.59
CA GLU A 891 7.14 -10.43 13.60
C GLU A 891 6.24 -11.58 14.08
N GLU A 892 5.39 -11.35 15.07
CA GLU A 892 4.39 -12.34 15.50
C GLU A 892 3.42 -12.70 14.38
N VAL A 893 2.94 -11.69 13.64
CA VAL A 893 2.07 -11.90 12.47
C VAL A 893 2.79 -12.69 11.37
N HIS A 894 4.08 -12.45 11.15
CA HIS A 894 4.88 -13.25 10.22
C HIS A 894 4.94 -14.72 10.65
N GLY A 895 5.15 -14.98 11.94
CA GLY A 895 5.12 -16.33 12.50
C GLY A 895 3.78 -17.04 12.31
N LEU A 896 2.66 -16.35 12.55
CA LEU A 896 1.32 -16.89 12.26
C LEU A 896 1.15 -17.20 10.76
N ARG A 897 1.65 -16.35 9.87
CA ARG A 897 1.53 -16.57 8.43
C ARG A 897 2.40 -17.71 7.94
N ASP A 898 3.60 -17.87 8.47
CA ASP A 898 4.42 -19.06 8.19
C ASP A 898 3.72 -20.33 8.69
N TYR A 899 2.95 -20.25 9.79
CA TYR A 899 2.08 -21.32 10.24
C TYR A 899 0.89 -21.58 9.29
N LEU A 900 0.26 -20.55 8.73
CA LEU A 900 -0.84 -20.78 7.78
C LEU A 900 -0.32 -21.27 6.42
N PHE A 901 0.81 -20.76 5.95
CA PHE A 901 1.31 -20.93 4.59
C PHE A 901 2.19 -22.19 4.39
N PHE A 902 1.64 -23.37 4.69
CA PHE A 902 2.44 -24.60 4.79
C PHE A 902 2.48 -25.48 3.52
N ASP A 903 1.49 -25.43 2.63
CA ASP A 903 1.46 -26.31 1.46
C ASP A 903 2.40 -25.83 0.33
N ASN A 904 2.63 -26.66 -0.69
CA ASN A 904 3.51 -26.41 -1.84
C ASN A 904 4.95 -26.04 -1.45
N LYS A 905 5.45 -26.57 -0.32
CA LYS A 905 6.77 -26.26 0.25
C LYS A 905 6.94 -24.76 0.57
N GLY A 906 5.86 -24.06 0.89
CA GLY A 906 5.85 -22.61 1.12
C GLY A 906 6.13 -21.77 -0.13
N GLN A 907 6.13 -22.37 -1.32
CA GLN A 907 6.40 -21.66 -2.57
C GLN A 907 5.10 -21.28 -3.29
N ILE A 908 4.97 -20.01 -3.63
CA ILE A 908 3.84 -19.51 -4.42
C ILE A 908 3.94 -20.04 -5.85
N ARG A 909 2.82 -20.56 -6.37
CA ARG A 909 2.72 -21.08 -7.75
C ARG A 909 1.89 -20.21 -8.69
N LYS A 910 1.24 -19.15 -8.18
CA LYS A 910 0.47 -18.20 -8.98
C LYS A 910 1.40 -17.34 -9.84
N GLN A 911 0.97 -17.01 -11.07
CA GLN A 911 1.78 -16.26 -12.04
C GLN A 911 1.21 -14.88 -12.35
N GLN A 912 -0.12 -14.76 -12.35
CA GLN A 912 -0.82 -13.51 -12.66
C GLN A 912 -0.88 -12.61 -11.41
N PRO A 913 -0.68 -11.28 -11.54
CA PRO A 913 -0.72 -10.35 -10.41
C PRO A 913 -2.00 -10.44 -9.57
N ASP A 914 -3.16 -10.56 -10.21
CA ASP A 914 -4.46 -10.61 -9.53
C ASP A 914 -4.63 -11.86 -8.67
N ASP A 915 -4.10 -13.00 -9.12
CA ASP A 915 -4.10 -14.23 -8.35
C ASP A 915 -3.17 -14.14 -7.13
N LEU A 916 -2.07 -13.38 -7.23
CA LEU A 916 -1.16 -13.12 -6.11
C LEU A 916 -1.82 -12.23 -5.06
N VAL A 917 -2.47 -11.14 -5.50
CA VAL A 917 -3.21 -10.23 -4.62
C VAL A 917 -4.32 -10.97 -3.89
N ASN A 918 -5.11 -11.78 -4.60
CA ASN A 918 -6.18 -12.56 -3.98
C ASN A 918 -5.66 -13.60 -2.98
N LEU A 919 -4.56 -14.30 -3.30
CA LEU A 919 -3.93 -15.27 -2.40
C LEU A 919 -3.47 -14.60 -1.10
N VAL A 920 -2.79 -13.47 -1.21
CA VAL A 920 -2.27 -12.71 -0.07
C VAL A 920 -3.39 -12.02 0.71
N GLY A 921 -4.44 -11.55 0.04
CA GLY A 921 -5.65 -11.02 0.68
C GLY A 921 -6.41 -12.08 1.49
N CYS A 922 -6.51 -13.32 0.98
CA CYS A 922 -7.06 -14.44 1.77
C CYS A 922 -6.22 -14.74 3.00
N LEU A 923 -4.89 -14.77 2.86
CA LEU A 923 -3.98 -14.96 3.99
C LEU A 923 -4.22 -13.86 5.06
N ASN A 924 -4.34 -12.61 4.65
CA ASN A 924 -4.63 -11.50 5.57
C ASN A 924 -6.00 -11.61 6.26
N LEU A 925 -7.05 -11.98 5.51
CA LEU A 925 -8.40 -12.14 6.07
C LEU A 925 -8.41 -13.27 7.12
N VAL A 926 -7.77 -14.40 6.83
CA VAL A 926 -7.69 -15.54 7.75
C VAL A 926 -6.83 -15.21 8.97
N SER A 927 -5.72 -14.49 8.82
CA SER A 927 -4.91 -13.99 9.95
C SER A 927 -5.72 -13.07 10.87
N ASN A 928 -6.53 -12.15 10.32
CA ASN A 928 -7.43 -11.32 11.11
C ASN A 928 -8.56 -12.11 11.77
N ALA A 929 -9.11 -13.13 11.09
CA ALA A 929 -10.13 -13.99 11.69
C ALA A 929 -9.59 -14.73 12.93
N ILE A 930 -8.35 -15.22 12.86
CA ILE A 930 -7.66 -15.83 14.01
C ILE A 930 -7.46 -14.80 15.13
N THR A 931 -7.05 -13.58 14.79
CA THR A 931 -6.87 -12.47 15.74
C THR A 931 -8.19 -12.18 16.48
N VAL A 932 -9.30 -12.09 15.76
CA VAL A 932 -10.64 -11.86 16.31
C VAL A 932 -11.07 -13.03 17.21
N TRP A 933 -10.95 -14.28 16.70
CA TRP A 933 -11.33 -15.46 17.46
C TRP A 933 -10.57 -15.57 18.76
N ASN A 934 -9.25 -15.40 18.71
CA ASN A 934 -8.41 -15.43 19.91
C ASN A 934 -8.81 -14.33 20.88
N THR A 935 -9.05 -13.11 20.42
CA THR A 935 -9.44 -12.00 21.31
C THR A 935 -10.73 -12.29 22.07
N VAL A 936 -11.75 -12.84 21.38
CA VAL A 936 -13.03 -13.22 22.01
C VAL A 936 -12.85 -14.33 23.04
N TYR A 937 -12.13 -15.41 22.70
CA TYR A 937 -11.94 -16.53 23.63
C TYR A 937 -10.95 -16.23 24.76
N MET A 938 -9.97 -15.35 24.54
CA MET A 938 -9.08 -14.86 25.60
C MET A 938 -9.87 -14.02 26.61
N GLN A 939 -10.80 -13.17 26.16
CA GLN A 939 -11.70 -12.46 27.07
C GLN A 939 -12.55 -13.45 27.88
N ALA A 940 -13.15 -14.46 27.24
CA ALA A 940 -13.91 -15.48 27.95
C ALA A 940 -13.07 -16.26 28.98
N ALA A 941 -11.80 -16.55 28.66
CA ALA A 941 -10.86 -17.18 29.59
C ALA A 941 -10.50 -16.27 30.76
N ILE A 942 -10.31 -14.96 30.53
CA ILE A 942 -10.10 -13.98 31.60
C ILE A 942 -11.31 -13.91 32.53
N ASP A 943 -12.52 -13.83 31.96
CA ASP A 943 -13.76 -13.78 32.73
C ASP A 943 -13.99 -15.05 33.58
N GLU A 944 -13.53 -16.20 33.08
CA GLU A 944 -13.53 -17.47 33.83
C GLU A 944 -12.54 -17.45 34.99
N LEU A 945 -11.29 -17.02 34.76
CA LEU A 945 -10.27 -16.92 35.80
C LEU A 945 -10.69 -15.96 36.93
N ILE A 946 -11.28 -14.81 36.57
CA ILE A 946 -11.84 -13.86 37.54
C ILE A 946 -12.98 -14.52 38.33
N ARG A 947 -13.85 -15.30 37.68
CA ARG A 947 -14.93 -16.03 38.35
C ARG A 947 -14.41 -17.11 39.31
N GLN A 948 -13.26 -17.70 39.00
CA GLN A 948 -12.55 -18.66 39.87
C GLN A 948 -11.81 -17.98 41.03
N GLY A 949 -11.87 -16.64 41.13
CA GLY A 949 -11.32 -15.87 42.24
C GLY A 949 -9.91 -15.32 42.00
N GLU A 950 -9.42 -15.36 40.76
CA GLU A 950 -8.12 -14.78 40.42
C GLU A 950 -8.19 -13.27 40.20
N SER A 951 -7.23 -12.56 40.79
CA SER A 951 -7.04 -11.14 40.54
C SER A 951 -6.12 -10.97 39.32
N ILE A 952 -6.62 -10.31 38.28
CA ILE A 952 -5.86 -9.98 37.08
C ILE A 952 -5.80 -8.45 36.99
N GLU A 953 -4.61 -7.89 36.94
CA GLU A 953 -4.42 -6.45 36.79
C GLU A 953 -4.40 -6.04 35.30
N ASP A 954 -4.91 -4.84 34.99
CA ASP A 954 -4.93 -4.31 33.61
C ASP A 954 -3.53 -4.23 32.98
N SER A 955 -2.49 -4.04 33.78
CA SER A 955 -1.09 -4.05 33.33
C SER A 955 -0.64 -5.41 32.81
N GLU A 956 -1.23 -6.51 33.29
CA GLU A 956 -0.91 -7.87 32.83
C GLU A 956 -1.53 -8.15 31.45
N LEU A 957 -2.66 -7.51 31.13
CA LEU A 957 -3.39 -7.71 29.87
C LEU A 957 -2.61 -7.19 28.66
N VAL A 958 -1.75 -6.18 28.86
CA VAL A 958 -0.88 -5.60 27.82
C VAL A 958 0.13 -6.64 27.28
N HIS A 959 0.48 -7.64 28.09
CA HIS A 959 1.42 -8.71 27.72
C HIS A 959 0.77 -9.88 26.98
N LEU A 960 -0.54 -9.85 26.78
CA LEU A 960 -1.26 -10.85 26.01
C LEU A 960 -1.12 -10.58 24.50
N SER A 961 -1.13 -11.64 23.70
CA SER A 961 -1.17 -11.53 22.23
C SER A 961 -2.25 -12.44 21.65
N PRO A 962 -3.13 -11.91 20.77
CA PRO A 962 -4.14 -12.67 20.06
C PRO A 962 -3.60 -13.39 18.81
N ILE A 963 -2.28 -13.43 18.59
CA ILE A 963 -1.65 -14.06 17.40
C ILE A 963 -1.27 -15.53 17.66
N ARG A 964 -1.81 -16.13 18.73
CA ARG A 964 -1.54 -17.52 19.14
C ARG A 964 -2.21 -18.53 18.18
N PHE A 965 -1.48 -19.59 17.81
CA PHE A 965 -2.00 -20.60 16.87
C PHE A 965 -1.80 -22.05 17.30
N GLN A 966 -1.27 -22.31 18.51
CA GLN A 966 -1.00 -23.67 19.01
C GLN A 966 -2.27 -24.53 19.17
N HIS A 967 -3.41 -23.92 19.45
CA HIS A 967 -4.70 -24.60 19.62
C HIS A 967 -5.46 -24.80 18.28
N ILE A 968 -4.94 -24.26 17.16
CA ILE A 968 -5.57 -24.34 15.84
C ILE A 968 -5.01 -25.52 15.08
N ASN A 969 -5.83 -26.53 14.81
CA ASN A 969 -5.44 -27.65 13.97
C ASN A 969 -5.54 -27.30 12.48
N ARG A 970 -4.40 -27.32 11.77
CA ARG A 970 -4.30 -27.10 10.32
C ARG A 970 -4.21 -28.40 9.49
N TYR A 971 -4.23 -29.56 10.12
CA TYR A 971 -4.05 -30.87 9.48
C TYR A 971 -5.31 -31.74 9.56
N GLY A 972 -5.41 -32.70 8.64
CA GLY A 972 -6.50 -33.66 8.56
C GLY A 972 -7.67 -33.16 7.69
N ARG A 973 -8.84 -33.80 7.85
CA ARG A 973 -10.05 -33.45 7.11
C ARG A 973 -10.65 -32.14 7.64
N PHE A 974 -10.94 -31.20 6.75
CA PHE A 974 -11.49 -29.89 7.11
C PHE A 974 -13.00 -29.94 7.27
N ARG A 975 -13.49 -29.33 8.35
CA ARG A 975 -14.90 -29.07 8.65
C ARG A 975 -15.20 -27.58 8.64
N PHE A 976 -16.41 -27.22 8.19
CA PHE A 976 -16.83 -25.82 7.96
C PHE A 976 -18.18 -25.46 8.61
N ASP A 977 -18.71 -26.38 9.40
CA ASP A 977 -19.91 -26.22 10.23
C ASP A 977 -19.58 -25.55 11.58
N ILE A 978 -20.59 -24.86 12.14
CA ILE A 978 -20.57 -24.45 13.54
C ILE A 978 -20.93 -25.68 14.36
N GLY A 979 -20.04 -26.13 15.24
CA GLY A 979 -20.28 -27.32 16.06
C GLY A 979 -21.50 -27.16 16.98
N ASP A 980 -22.19 -28.27 17.27
CA ASP A 980 -23.45 -28.29 18.03
C ASP A 980 -23.35 -27.59 19.40
N ASP A 981 -22.21 -27.71 20.08
CA ASP A 981 -21.97 -27.05 21.37
C ASP A 981 -22.08 -25.52 21.26
N VAL A 982 -21.44 -24.93 20.24
CA VAL A 982 -21.44 -23.47 20.01
C VAL A 982 -22.83 -22.95 19.66
N ALA A 983 -23.59 -23.73 18.89
CA ALA A 983 -24.96 -23.38 18.55
C ALA A 983 -25.88 -23.26 19.79
N SER A 984 -25.52 -23.91 20.90
CA SER A 984 -26.29 -23.92 22.15
C SER A 984 -25.82 -22.89 23.19
N SER A 985 -24.51 -22.70 23.36
CA SER A 985 -23.90 -21.86 24.42
C SER A 985 -23.30 -20.55 23.92
N GLY A 986 -23.22 -20.32 22.60
CA GLY A 986 -22.64 -19.12 21.99
C GLY A 986 -21.11 -19.13 21.85
N LEU A 987 -20.40 -19.86 22.72
CA LEU A 987 -18.95 -20.13 22.65
C LEU A 987 -18.67 -21.60 22.95
N ARG A 988 -17.55 -22.13 22.45
CA ARG A 988 -17.04 -23.45 22.83
C ARG A 988 -16.68 -23.47 24.32
N PRO A 989 -16.85 -24.61 25.01
CA PRO A 989 -16.36 -24.75 26.38
C PRO A 989 -14.84 -24.55 26.42
N LEU A 990 -14.37 -23.76 27.38
CA LEU A 990 -12.95 -23.65 27.69
C LEU A 990 -12.43 -25.01 28.16
N ARG A 991 -11.14 -25.28 27.95
CA ARG A 991 -10.51 -26.48 28.49
C ARG A 991 -10.45 -26.39 30.01
N SER A 992 -10.76 -27.49 30.68
CA SER A 992 -10.41 -27.69 32.08
C SER A 992 -8.97 -28.21 32.14
N ASP A 993 -8.13 -27.60 32.97
CA ASP A 993 -6.81 -28.13 33.32
C ASP A 993 -6.90 -29.53 33.97
#